data_AF-A0A1W1E776-F1
#
_entry.id   AF-A0A1W1E776-F1
#
_cell.length_a   1.000
_cell.length_b   1.000
_cell.length_c   1.000
_cell.angle_alpha   90.00
_cell.angle_beta   90.00
_cell.angle_gamma   90.00
#
_symmetry.space_group_name_H-M   'P 1'
#
loop_
_entity.id
_entity.type
_entity.pdbx_description
1 polymer ?
#
loop_
_entity_poly.entity_id
_entity_poly.type
_entity_poly.pdbx_seq_one_letter_code
_entity_poly.pdbx_strand_id
1 'polypeptide(L)'
;MLASDILTYQDFLKDTQEPIQLRLAMVKRYKETENISLVAKEFRTTRQTVRKWIKRFSGAIGSLKNCSKAPKRPYRRMDQRTEELLVQFRKAHPSLGYDYIHHYLYEKGCKEIPSKSSVYAIWRKYGLMPKHYKKHEKKKDLREIKSKYKPFEKIQIDVKELRDIPNILDQSLTLGLKRQKELPNRYGLPMYQYTARDVKTGALFVSLSFMHNRHTAAIFADRVLTHLANYGITPRVIQTDNGSEFVNTRDATDDTSLFVQVVTRNHKTEHRRIPPGAKTWQSDVETSHWIIEKEFYDAVKVMSDRNFANKLRAYQWGFNVMRKNSYKGNKTPYEIIKEEDDMKYATLSKTILDFPTCILDEKFDAFIRGGYHVSLPTKKYMKTDKLIGIFLILFCVYAVGNDDRPPVQYDYLSKPNVQRFIRMMHTKYRFDTGYLKRVFQQAKLDRDTLARYRGTFKKNSTVGSWERFKLHVVNPKTFKEARKFKQDHYKTLQKAAHRYHVDIDYIVGFIGVESHFGSYTGDYSVLDALSTLAFHKNRMQRFFKNELKHLFLFAREKHYDITALKGSFAGAMGCVQQVPSVARKFSLDFDGDGASIWDMEDCIGSIARFMHHKGWQKGKTVAVAAHYPKKRFNRLRTGFKTHYTLATLRKNGITPHTPFPYNTASLIKLHNTTHDELWLGAPNFRVLTAYNASSNYGMAIHKIAVSVK
;
A
#
# COMPACT_ATOMS: atom_id res chain seq x y z
N MET A 1 3.00 23.65 59.78
CA MET A 1 2.98 22.78 58.58
C MET A 1 2.81 23.65 57.34
N LEU A 2 3.37 23.19 56.21
CA LEU A 2 3.46 23.82 54.87
C LEU A 2 4.68 24.73 54.62
N ALA A 3 5.86 24.11 54.50
CA ALA A 3 6.74 24.20 53.33
C ALA A 3 8.15 23.65 53.67
N SER A 4 8.25 22.36 54.03
CA SER A 4 9.54 21.66 54.15
C SER A 4 10.24 21.45 52.80
N ASP A 5 9.60 21.83 51.70
CA ASP A 5 10.23 22.00 50.40
C ASP A 5 10.17 23.45 49.94
N ILE A 6 11.15 24.24 50.37
CA ILE A 6 11.41 25.55 49.78
C ILE A 6 11.76 25.32 48.30
N LEU A 7 10.92 25.86 47.40
CA LEU A 7 11.15 25.89 45.95
C LEU A 7 12.53 26.47 45.65
N THR A 8 13.28 25.84 44.73
CA THR A 8 14.63 26.31 44.39
C THR A 8 14.56 27.60 43.56
N TYR A 9 15.67 28.34 43.50
CA TYR A 9 15.79 29.48 42.58
C TYR A 9 15.48 29.12 41.11
N GLN A 10 15.73 27.87 40.70
CA GLN A 10 15.41 27.40 39.35
C GLN A 10 13.92 27.14 39.17
N ASP A 11 13.21 26.71 40.21
CA ASP A 11 11.76 26.47 40.12
C ASP A 11 11.00 27.78 39.93
N PHE A 12 11.41 28.85 40.65
CA PHE A 12 10.87 30.19 40.40
C PHE A 12 11.14 30.72 38.98
N LEU A 13 12.26 30.35 38.36
CA LEU A 13 12.54 30.75 36.97
C LEU A 13 11.67 30.02 35.95
N LYS A 14 11.06 28.88 36.31
CA LYS A 14 10.11 28.16 35.43
C LYS A 14 8.77 28.89 35.39
N ASP A 15 8.34 29.46 36.52
CA ASP A 15 7.02 30.08 36.66
C ASP A 15 7.04 31.59 36.38
N THR A 16 8.20 32.26 36.47
CA THR A 16 8.33 33.68 36.10
C THR A 16 9.60 33.97 35.31
N GLN A 17 9.48 34.81 34.27
CA GLN A 17 10.63 35.26 33.48
C GLN A 17 11.56 36.19 34.26
N GLU A 18 11.06 36.87 35.31
CA GLU A 18 11.83 37.85 36.10
C GLU A 18 11.56 37.72 37.62
N PRO A 19 12.24 36.80 38.34
CA PRO A 19 12.08 36.63 39.79
C PRO A 19 12.87 37.69 40.58
N ILE A 20 12.53 38.98 40.39
CA ILE A 20 13.23 40.12 40.97
C ILE A 20 13.19 40.09 42.50
N GLN A 21 12.04 39.77 43.09
CA GLN A 21 11.86 39.74 44.55
C GLN A 21 12.75 38.69 45.22
N LEU A 22 12.89 37.52 44.60
CA LEU A 22 13.75 36.46 45.11
C LEU A 22 15.24 36.85 45.06
N ARG A 23 15.65 37.55 44.00
CA ARG A 23 17.02 38.08 43.87
C ARG A 23 17.29 39.15 44.93
N LEU A 24 16.31 40.01 45.21
CA LEU A 24 16.42 41.02 46.26
C LEU A 24 16.51 40.38 47.65
N ALA A 25 15.71 39.33 47.90
CA ALA A 25 15.77 38.56 49.14
C ALA A 25 17.16 37.92 49.35
N MET A 26 17.78 37.34 48.31
CA MET A 26 19.15 36.82 48.40
C MET A 26 20.17 37.90 48.76
N VAL A 27 20.05 39.09 48.15
CA VAL A 27 20.97 40.20 48.42
C VAL A 27 20.79 40.74 49.84
N LYS A 28 19.54 40.89 50.31
CA LYS A 28 19.25 41.28 51.70
C LYS A 28 19.79 40.26 52.70
N ARG A 29 19.52 38.97 52.46
CA ARG A 29 19.99 37.89 53.34
C ARG A 29 21.51 37.82 53.42
N TYR A 30 22.19 38.10 52.30
CA TYR A 30 23.65 38.23 52.32
C TYR A 30 24.12 39.42 53.15
N LYS A 31 23.45 40.58 53.12
CA LYS A 31 23.79 41.73 53.97
C LYS A 31 23.65 41.43 55.47
N GLU A 32 22.73 40.54 55.84
CA GLU A 32 22.53 40.14 57.25
C GLU A 32 23.56 39.12 57.73
N THR A 33 24.01 38.23 56.85
CA THR A 33 24.79 37.04 57.24
C THR A 33 26.25 37.09 56.82
N GLU A 34 26.58 37.95 55.84
CA GLU A 34 27.87 38.05 55.14
C GLU A 34 28.42 36.71 54.59
N ASN A 35 27.59 35.67 54.52
CA ASN A 35 28.01 34.30 54.17
C ASN A 35 27.34 33.79 52.89
N ILE A 36 28.09 33.83 51.78
CA ILE A 36 27.61 33.42 50.45
C ILE A 36 27.20 31.93 50.41
N SER A 37 27.91 31.07 51.14
CA SER A 37 27.64 29.63 51.14
C SER A 37 26.34 29.31 51.86
N LEU A 38 26.06 30.01 52.97
CA LEU A 38 24.81 29.90 53.71
C LEU A 38 23.63 30.34 52.84
N VAL A 39 23.72 31.53 52.23
CA VAL A 39 22.67 32.06 51.35
C VAL A 39 22.43 31.14 50.15
N ALA A 40 23.48 30.59 49.54
CA ALA A 40 23.33 29.64 48.44
C ALA A 40 22.58 28.37 48.88
N LYS A 41 22.83 27.88 50.12
CA LYS A 41 22.16 26.72 50.69
C LYS A 41 20.70 27.00 51.03
N GLU A 42 20.40 28.13 51.71
CA GLU A 42 19.04 28.55 52.09
C GLU A 42 18.14 28.71 50.86
N PHE A 43 18.65 29.33 49.79
CA PHE A 43 17.90 29.55 48.55
C PHE A 43 18.03 28.42 47.52
N ARG A 44 18.62 27.28 47.91
CA ARG A 44 18.87 26.10 47.06
C ARG A 44 19.40 26.48 45.66
N THR A 45 20.45 27.28 45.61
CA THR A 45 21.06 27.82 44.39
C THR A 45 22.59 27.73 44.44
N THR A 46 23.28 28.22 43.40
CA THR A 46 24.75 28.20 43.34
C THR A 46 25.36 29.46 43.95
N ARG A 47 26.54 29.32 44.57
CA ARG A 47 27.36 30.46 45.06
C ARG A 47 27.62 31.50 43.96
N GLN A 48 27.77 31.07 42.71
CA GLN A 48 27.93 31.95 41.56
C GLN A 48 26.68 32.81 41.30
N THR A 49 25.48 32.25 41.47
CA THR A 49 24.21 32.97 41.31
C THR A 49 24.06 34.05 42.37
N VAL A 50 24.38 33.72 43.62
CA VAL A 50 24.38 34.67 44.75
C VAL A 50 25.37 35.81 44.49
N ARG A 51 26.64 35.48 44.18
CA ARG A 51 27.67 36.47 43.81
C ARG A 51 27.27 37.38 42.65
N LYS A 52 26.66 36.82 41.62
CA LYS A 52 26.19 37.58 40.45
C LYS A 52 25.21 38.67 40.85
N TRP A 53 24.21 38.34 41.68
CA TRP A 53 23.17 39.30 42.04
C TRP A 53 23.66 40.31 43.08
N ILE A 54 24.50 39.91 44.03
CA ILE A 54 25.19 40.84 44.94
C ILE A 54 26.01 41.86 44.13
N LYS A 55 26.87 41.39 43.22
CA LYS A 55 27.72 42.26 42.39
C LYS A 55 26.91 43.23 41.52
N ARG A 56 25.70 42.82 41.11
CA ARG A 56 24.83 43.64 40.25
C ARG A 56 23.97 44.62 41.02
N PHE A 57 23.73 44.39 42.32
CA PHE A 57 22.81 45.22 43.07
C PHE A 57 23.42 46.58 43.38
N SER A 58 22.93 47.62 42.70
CA SER A 58 23.39 49.00 42.88
C SER A 58 22.60 49.78 43.94
N GLY A 59 21.72 49.12 44.70
CA GLY A 59 20.75 49.75 45.60
C GLY A 59 19.34 49.90 45.00
N ALA A 60 19.23 49.92 43.67
CA ALA A 60 17.94 50.00 42.97
C ALA A 60 17.42 48.62 42.54
N ILE A 61 16.11 48.37 42.68
CA ILE A 61 15.46 47.10 42.30
C ILE A 61 15.68 46.77 40.81
N GLY A 62 15.71 47.78 39.95
CA GLY A 62 15.93 47.62 38.50
C GLY A 62 17.27 46.97 38.13
N SER A 63 18.29 47.08 39.00
CA SER A 63 19.61 46.47 38.79
C SER A 63 19.59 44.92 38.81
N LEU A 64 18.51 44.33 39.33
CA LEU A 64 18.31 42.88 39.42
C LEU A 64 17.56 42.29 38.22
N LYS A 65 17.25 43.09 37.19
CA LYS A 65 16.64 42.60 35.94
C LYS A 65 17.58 41.71 35.13
N ASN A 66 17.01 40.88 34.25
CA ASN A 66 17.82 40.15 33.28
C ASN A 66 18.44 41.14 32.29
N CYS A 67 19.75 41.03 32.04
CA CYS A 67 20.40 41.78 30.97
C CYS A 67 20.54 40.90 29.74
N SER A 68 20.48 41.52 28.56
CA SER A 68 20.81 40.83 27.31
C SER A 68 22.20 40.19 27.41
N LYS A 69 22.30 38.92 27.00
CA LYS A 69 23.58 38.21 26.83
C LYS A 69 24.17 38.44 25.43
N ALA A 70 23.51 39.24 24.58
CA ALA A 70 24.02 39.54 23.25
C ALA A 70 25.31 40.35 23.35
N PRO A 71 26.34 40.03 22.55
CA PRO A 71 27.58 40.81 22.53
C PRO A 71 27.28 42.26 22.11
N LYS A 72 27.78 43.24 22.87
CA LYS A 72 27.60 44.68 22.57
C LYS A 72 28.24 45.09 21.24
N ARG A 73 29.20 44.30 20.74
CA ARG A 73 29.84 44.44 19.43
C ARG A 73 29.90 43.06 18.76
N PRO A 74 28.96 42.71 17.87
CA PRO A 74 29.01 41.44 17.15
C PRO A 74 30.18 41.42 16.16
N TYR A 75 30.92 40.31 16.10
CA TYR A 75 32.23 40.23 15.44
C TYR A 75 32.22 40.37 13.91
N ARG A 76 31.08 40.22 13.23
CA ARG A 76 30.95 40.44 11.76
C ARG A 76 29.52 40.86 11.41
N ARG A 77 29.37 41.97 10.69
CA ARG A 77 28.11 42.37 10.04
C ARG A 77 28.23 42.03 8.56
N MET A 78 27.20 41.40 7.99
CA MET A 78 27.13 41.08 6.57
C MET A 78 27.21 42.37 5.75
N ASP A 79 27.90 42.32 4.61
CA ASP A 79 28.00 43.45 3.70
C ASP A 79 26.61 43.87 3.18
N GLN A 80 26.40 45.18 3.04
CA GLN A 80 25.10 45.75 2.67
C GLN A 80 24.69 45.32 1.25
N ARG A 81 25.63 45.24 0.31
CA ARG A 81 25.35 44.79 -1.08
C ARG A 81 24.89 43.33 -1.09
N THR A 82 25.50 42.49 -0.26
CA THR A 82 25.09 41.09 -0.11
C THR A 82 23.67 41.00 0.46
N GLU A 83 23.32 41.82 1.46
CA GLU A 83 21.96 41.87 2.03
C GLU A 83 20.90 42.27 0.99
N GLU A 84 21.18 43.28 0.16
CA GLU A 84 20.31 43.76 -0.92
C GLU A 84 20.08 42.69 -1.99
N LEU A 85 21.14 41.99 -2.41
CA LEU A 85 21.05 40.90 -3.37
C LEU A 85 20.21 39.72 -2.84
N LEU A 86 20.30 39.40 -1.54
CA LEU A 86 19.45 38.38 -0.94
C LEU A 86 17.96 38.75 -0.98
N VAL A 87 17.64 40.03 -0.76
CA VAL A 87 16.27 40.57 -0.86
C VAL A 87 15.78 40.52 -2.30
N GLN A 88 16.62 40.96 -3.25
CA GLN A 88 16.29 40.94 -4.67
C GLN A 88 16.04 39.52 -5.18
N PHE A 89 16.93 38.58 -4.86
CA PHE A 89 16.78 37.17 -5.20
C PHE A 89 15.44 36.61 -4.72
N ARG A 90 15.08 36.89 -3.47
CA ARG A 90 13.85 36.35 -2.86
C ARG A 90 12.59 36.94 -3.45
N LYS A 91 12.61 38.22 -3.85
CA LYS A 91 11.49 38.86 -4.57
C LYS A 91 11.32 38.29 -5.97
N ALA A 92 12.42 38.06 -6.69
CA ALA A 92 12.39 37.48 -8.05
C ALA A 92 12.03 35.98 -8.03
N HIS A 93 12.49 35.25 -7.03
CA HIS A 93 12.37 33.78 -6.95
C HIS A 93 11.83 33.30 -5.59
N PRO A 94 10.55 33.56 -5.28
CA PRO A 94 9.95 33.25 -3.97
C PRO A 94 9.83 31.74 -3.66
N SER A 95 10.02 30.86 -4.63
CA SER A 95 10.01 29.39 -4.46
C SER A 95 11.40 28.78 -4.23
N LEU A 96 12.48 29.49 -4.58
CA LEU A 96 13.84 28.96 -4.50
C LEU A 96 14.44 29.12 -3.10
N GLY A 97 15.20 28.11 -2.69
CA GLY A 97 15.84 28.01 -1.38
C GLY A 97 17.31 28.45 -1.39
N TYR A 98 17.98 28.24 -0.26
CA TYR A 98 19.39 28.61 -0.05
C TYR A 98 20.36 28.06 -1.11
N ASP A 99 20.11 26.86 -1.62
CA ASP A 99 21.03 26.17 -2.55
C ASP A 99 21.22 26.94 -3.88
N TYR A 100 20.25 27.78 -4.26
CA TYR A 100 20.31 28.62 -5.46
C TYR A 100 20.94 30.00 -5.21
N ILE A 101 21.04 30.41 -3.94
CA ILE A 101 21.60 31.71 -3.55
C ILE A 101 23.11 31.73 -3.76
N HIS A 102 23.77 30.60 -3.48
CA HIS A 102 25.21 30.47 -3.71
C HIS A 102 25.57 30.82 -5.16
N HIS A 103 24.87 30.22 -6.13
CA HIS A 103 25.06 30.49 -7.54
C HIS A 103 24.72 31.94 -7.91
N TYR A 104 23.58 32.45 -7.43
CA TYR A 104 23.16 33.82 -7.70
C TYR A 104 24.14 34.88 -7.16
N LEU A 105 24.64 34.72 -5.94
CA LEU A 105 25.61 35.63 -5.35
C LEU A 105 26.96 35.55 -6.06
N TYR A 106 27.38 34.34 -6.44
CA TYR A 106 28.61 34.13 -7.21
C TYR A 106 28.55 34.84 -8.58
N GLU A 107 27.45 34.68 -9.33
CA GLU A 107 27.24 35.36 -10.62
C GLU A 107 27.23 36.89 -10.49
N LYS A 108 26.80 37.42 -9.34
CA LYS A 108 26.79 38.87 -9.05
C LYS A 108 28.10 39.39 -8.46
N GLY A 109 29.13 38.55 -8.42
CA GLY A 109 30.49 38.90 -7.97
C GLY A 109 30.64 39.05 -6.47
N CYS A 110 29.72 38.51 -5.66
CA CYS A 110 29.83 38.55 -4.20
C CYS A 110 30.84 37.50 -3.69
N LYS A 111 31.88 37.97 -2.99
CA LYS A 111 32.89 37.12 -2.34
C LYS A 111 32.45 36.60 -0.96
N GLU A 112 31.52 37.30 -0.32
CA GLU A 112 30.91 36.87 0.95
C GLU A 112 29.75 35.92 0.66
N ILE A 113 29.90 34.65 1.02
CA ILE A 113 28.82 33.66 0.95
C ILE A 113 28.23 33.51 2.35
N PRO A 114 27.06 34.10 2.63
CA PRO A 114 26.46 34.07 3.95
C PRO A 114 25.94 32.67 4.27
N SER A 115 26.00 32.28 5.54
CA SER A 115 25.42 31.00 5.97
C SER A 115 23.90 30.95 5.76
N LYS A 116 23.37 29.74 5.62
CA LYS A 116 21.92 29.49 5.52
C LYS A 116 21.11 30.21 6.60
N SER A 117 21.57 30.16 7.85
CA SER A 117 20.90 30.85 8.97
C SER A 117 20.86 32.37 8.79
N SER A 118 21.93 32.97 8.28
CA SER A 118 22.04 34.42 8.06
C SER A 118 21.09 34.86 6.94
N VAL A 119 21.04 34.12 5.84
CA VAL A 119 20.08 34.35 4.75
C VAL A 119 18.64 34.37 5.25
N TYR A 120 18.22 33.33 5.99
CA TYR A 120 16.86 33.26 6.51
C TYR A 120 16.57 34.34 7.56
N ALA A 121 17.57 34.80 8.32
CA ALA A 121 17.43 35.92 9.23
C ALA A 121 17.17 37.24 8.48
N ILE A 122 17.89 37.49 7.38
CA ILE A 122 17.67 38.63 6.49
C ILE A 122 16.27 38.57 5.88
N TRP A 123 15.86 37.45 5.29
CA TRP A 123 14.51 37.33 4.73
C TRP A 123 13.41 37.53 5.78
N ARG A 124 13.63 37.09 7.02
CA ARG A 124 12.71 37.37 8.13
C ARG A 124 12.67 38.86 8.48
N LYS A 125 13.83 39.53 8.53
CA LYS A 125 13.96 40.97 8.79
C LYS A 125 13.18 41.81 7.78
N TYR A 126 13.18 41.41 6.50
CA TYR A 126 12.43 42.10 5.43
C TYR A 126 11.00 41.56 5.19
N GLY A 127 10.49 40.67 6.05
CA GLY A 127 9.14 40.13 5.88
C GLY A 127 8.93 39.25 4.64
N LEU A 128 10.00 38.71 4.06
CA LEU A 128 10.00 37.88 2.84
C LEU A 128 9.82 36.38 3.11
N MET A 129 9.58 36.02 4.37
CA MET A 129 9.27 34.65 4.78
C MET A 129 7.79 34.35 4.52
N PRO A 130 7.44 33.13 4.05
CA PRO A 130 6.04 32.74 3.93
C PRO A 130 5.32 32.89 5.26
N LYS A 131 4.13 33.49 5.25
CA LYS A 131 3.26 33.52 6.42
C LYS A 131 2.92 32.09 6.83
N HIS A 132 3.22 31.73 8.08
CA HIS A 132 2.85 30.44 8.61
C HIS A 132 1.42 30.49 9.13
N TYR A 133 0.45 30.08 8.31
CA TYR A 133 -0.93 29.91 8.74
C TYR A 133 -1.08 28.68 9.65
N LYS A 134 -1.79 28.86 10.76
CA LYS A 134 -2.27 27.75 11.60
C LYS A 134 -3.25 26.89 10.81
N LYS A 135 -3.35 25.61 11.17
CA LYS A 135 -4.21 24.63 10.49
C LYS A 135 -5.69 25.07 10.43
N HIS A 136 -6.19 25.73 11.48
CA HIS A 136 -7.58 26.18 11.52
C HIS A 136 -7.84 27.39 10.61
N GLU A 137 -6.88 28.31 10.47
CA GLU A 137 -6.97 29.47 9.56
C GLU A 137 -7.08 28.98 8.12
N LYS A 138 -6.18 28.08 7.69
CA LYS A 138 -6.25 27.47 6.35
C LYS A 138 -7.60 26.79 6.09
N LYS A 139 -8.16 26.10 7.08
CA LYS A 139 -9.48 25.44 6.94
C LYS A 139 -10.61 26.45 6.82
N LYS A 140 -10.56 27.57 7.55
CA LYS A 140 -11.56 28.64 7.48
C LYS A 140 -11.50 29.31 6.11
N ASP A 141 -10.32 29.70 5.66
CA ASP A 141 -10.12 30.34 4.35
C ASP A 141 -10.58 29.42 3.21
N LEU A 142 -10.24 28.13 3.27
CA LEU A 142 -10.70 27.15 2.28
C LEU A 142 -12.22 26.98 2.29
N ARG A 143 -12.89 27.05 3.45
CA ARG A 143 -14.35 27.01 3.51
C ARG A 143 -14.97 28.23 2.84
N GLU A 144 -14.41 29.41 3.10
CA GLU A 144 -14.86 30.67 2.50
C GLU A 144 -14.62 30.71 0.98
N ILE A 145 -13.50 30.17 0.50
CA ILE A 145 -13.25 30.01 -0.94
C ILE A 145 -14.28 29.05 -1.55
N LYS A 146 -14.56 27.94 -0.88
CA LYS A 146 -15.49 26.92 -1.38
C LYS A 146 -16.95 27.38 -1.35
N SER A 147 -17.33 28.26 -0.43
CA SER A 147 -18.69 28.82 -0.36
C SER A 147 -18.99 29.80 -1.49
N LYS A 148 -17.98 30.32 -2.21
CA LYS A 148 -18.16 31.22 -3.35
C LYS A 148 -18.55 30.51 -4.66
N TYR A 149 -18.34 29.20 -4.75
CA TYR A 149 -18.79 28.43 -5.92
C TYR A 149 -20.31 28.29 -5.91
N LYS A 150 -20.91 28.24 -7.11
CA LYS A 150 -22.30 27.78 -7.25
C LYS A 150 -22.38 26.26 -7.05
N PRO A 151 -23.54 25.69 -6.64
CA PRO A 151 -23.70 24.25 -6.60
C PRO A 151 -23.36 23.60 -7.94
N PHE A 152 -22.60 22.50 -7.89
CA PHE A 152 -22.15 21.73 -9.05
C PHE A 152 -21.27 22.52 -10.04
N GLU A 153 -20.81 23.73 -9.69
CA GLU A 153 -19.90 24.50 -10.57
C GLU A 153 -18.54 23.80 -10.71
N LYS A 154 -18.03 23.25 -9.61
CA LYS A 154 -16.74 22.55 -9.56
C LYS A 154 -16.91 21.19 -8.90
N ILE A 155 -16.65 20.13 -9.67
CA ILE A 155 -16.75 18.74 -9.23
C ILE A 155 -15.37 18.11 -9.23
N GLN A 156 -15.04 17.39 -8.16
CA GLN A 156 -13.83 16.57 -8.06
C GLN A 156 -14.18 15.13 -8.40
N ILE A 157 -13.44 14.52 -9.32
CA ILE A 157 -13.56 13.10 -9.64
C ILE A 157 -12.30 12.36 -9.17
N ASP A 158 -12.50 11.21 -8.54
CA ASP A 158 -11.44 10.35 -8.02
C ASP A 158 -11.85 8.87 -8.06
N VAL A 159 -10.86 7.98 -8.09
CA VAL A 159 -11.04 6.53 -8.03
C VAL A 159 -10.40 5.96 -6.77
N LYS A 160 -11.20 5.29 -5.94
CA LYS A 160 -10.70 4.52 -4.80
C LYS A 160 -10.75 3.03 -5.09
N GLU A 161 -9.63 2.37 -4.87
CA GLU A 161 -9.56 0.91 -4.79
C GLU A 161 -10.12 0.44 -3.43
N LEU A 162 -10.95 -0.61 -3.44
CA LEU A 162 -11.65 -1.13 -2.26
C LEU A 162 -10.97 -2.38 -1.67
N ARG A 163 -9.89 -2.87 -2.30
CA ARG A 163 -9.17 -4.10 -1.88
C ARG A 163 -8.44 -3.94 -0.54
N ASP A 164 -8.23 -2.72 -0.08
CA ASP A 164 -7.64 -2.40 1.22
C ASP A 164 -8.66 -2.46 2.37
N ILE A 165 -9.96 -2.61 2.08
CA ILE A 165 -11.04 -2.66 3.07
C ILE A 165 -11.36 -4.13 3.39
N PRO A 166 -11.00 -4.64 4.59
CA PRO A 166 -11.11 -6.06 4.90
C PRO A 166 -12.54 -6.62 4.74
N ASN A 167 -13.54 -5.88 5.24
CA ASN A 167 -14.93 -6.32 5.16
C ASN A 167 -15.41 -6.54 3.70
N ILE A 168 -15.01 -5.68 2.77
CA ILE A 168 -15.38 -5.80 1.35
C ILE A 168 -14.56 -6.88 0.65
N LEU A 169 -13.26 -6.95 0.95
CA LEU A 169 -12.37 -7.97 0.41
C LEU A 169 -12.85 -9.38 0.81
N ASP A 170 -13.13 -9.62 2.08
CA ASP A 170 -13.56 -10.92 2.61
C ASP A 170 -14.89 -11.38 1.99
N GLN A 171 -15.83 -10.45 1.84
CA GLN A 171 -17.11 -10.73 1.19
C GLN A 171 -16.96 -10.98 -0.32
N SER A 172 -16.09 -10.23 -0.98
CA SER A 172 -15.75 -10.45 -2.38
C SER A 172 -15.15 -11.84 -2.60
N LEU A 173 -14.20 -12.24 -1.74
CA LEU A 173 -13.56 -13.56 -1.77
C LEU A 173 -14.60 -14.68 -1.53
N THR A 174 -15.52 -14.47 -0.60
CA THR A 174 -16.61 -15.42 -0.31
C THR A 174 -17.57 -15.58 -1.49
N LEU A 175 -17.93 -14.49 -2.17
CA LEU A 175 -18.82 -14.53 -3.34
C LEU A 175 -18.12 -15.10 -4.59
N GLY A 176 -16.81 -14.92 -4.71
CA GLY A 176 -15.98 -15.45 -5.79
C GLY A 176 -15.87 -16.99 -5.81
N LEU A 177 -16.19 -17.68 -4.72
CA LEU A 177 -16.16 -19.15 -4.62
C LEU A 177 -17.37 -19.87 -5.25
N LYS A 178 -18.47 -19.17 -5.61
CA LYS A 178 -19.75 -19.82 -5.99
C LYS A 178 -20.21 -19.66 -7.46
N ARG A 179 -19.64 -18.77 -8.28
CA ARG A 179 -20.13 -18.49 -9.65
C ARG A 179 -19.10 -18.82 -10.72
N GLN A 180 -18.84 -20.11 -10.93
CA GLN A 180 -17.74 -20.58 -11.77
C GLN A 180 -18.09 -20.74 -13.27
N LYS A 181 -19.32 -20.45 -13.73
CA LYS A 181 -19.77 -20.90 -15.06
C LYS A 181 -20.13 -19.86 -16.14
N GLU A 182 -20.18 -18.54 -15.89
CA GLU A 182 -20.81 -17.66 -16.92
C GLU A 182 -20.07 -16.37 -17.36
N LEU A 183 -19.11 -15.76 -16.63
CA LEU A 183 -18.41 -14.53 -17.11
C LEU A 183 -16.96 -14.35 -16.55
N PRO A 184 -15.90 -14.59 -17.33
CA PRO A 184 -14.46 -14.63 -16.93
C PRO A 184 -13.73 -13.44 -16.22
N ASN A 185 -14.39 -12.39 -15.71
CA ASN A 185 -13.76 -11.28 -14.92
C ASN A 185 -14.61 -10.86 -13.72
N ARG A 186 -15.75 -11.50 -13.46
CA ARG A 186 -16.57 -11.19 -12.29
C ARG A 186 -16.17 -12.10 -11.13
N TYR A 187 -14.96 -11.89 -10.61
CA TYR A 187 -14.55 -12.54 -9.37
C TYR A 187 -15.00 -11.68 -8.19
N GLY A 188 -16.04 -12.11 -7.50
CA GLY A 188 -16.54 -11.43 -6.30
C GLY A 188 -17.22 -10.09 -6.59
N LEU A 189 -16.90 -9.07 -5.79
CA LEU A 189 -17.51 -7.75 -5.84
C LEU A 189 -16.68 -6.76 -6.69
N PRO A 190 -17.28 -5.70 -7.25
CA PRO A 190 -16.54 -4.62 -7.87
C PRO A 190 -15.60 -3.94 -6.87
N MET A 191 -14.32 -3.81 -7.25
CA MET A 191 -13.23 -3.38 -6.36
C MET A 191 -12.78 -1.93 -6.56
N TYR A 192 -13.46 -1.17 -7.42
CA TYR A 192 -13.16 0.25 -7.62
C TYR A 192 -14.43 1.09 -7.44
N GLN A 193 -14.31 2.14 -6.63
CA GLN A 193 -15.33 3.17 -6.46
C GLN A 193 -14.91 4.41 -7.24
N TYR A 194 -15.72 4.79 -8.22
CA TYR A 194 -15.63 6.10 -8.86
C TYR A 194 -16.50 7.09 -8.10
N THR A 195 -15.93 8.24 -7.77
CA THR A 195 -16.60 9.26 -6.95
C THR A 195 -16.54 10.61 -7.62
N ALA A 196 -17.68 11.29 -7.74
CA ALA A 196 -17.78 12.68 -8.10
C ALA A 196 -18.33 13.46 -6.89
N ARG A 197 -17.57 14.47 -6.44
CA ARG A 197 -17.90 15.28 -5.27
C ARG A 197 -18.03 16.75 -5.66
N ASP A 198 -19.18 17.36 -5.40
CA ASP A 198 -19.34 18.80 -5.58
C ASP A 198 -18.60 19.57 -4.48
N VAL A 199 -17.79 20.56 -4.85
CA VAL A 199 -16.94 21.32 -3.93
C VAL A 199 -17.76 22.23 -3.01
N LYS A 200 -18.84 22.83 -3.51
CA LYS A 200 -19.69 23.77 -2.76
C LYS A 200 -20.56 23.06 -1.75
N THR A 201 -21.45 22.17 -2.22
CA THR A 201 -22.47 21.49 -1.41
C THR A 201 -21.93 20.25 -0.71
N GLY A 202 -20.90 19.61 -1.29
CA GLY A 202 -20.50 18.28 -0.87
C GLY A 202 -21.48 17.18 -1.31
N ALA A 203 -22.30 17.41 -2.34
CA ALA A 203 -23.06 16.34 -2.97
C ALA A 203 -22.10 15.23 -3.45
N LEU A 204 -22.53 13.99 -3.27
CA LEU A 204 -21.77 12.77 -3.55
C LEU A 204 -22.48 11.96 -4.64
N PHE A 205 -21.77 11.66 -5.72
CA PHE A 205 -22.20 10.70 -6.74
C PHE A 205 -21.17 9.59 -6.84
N VAL A 206 -21.61 8.34 -6.76
CA VAL A 206 -20.73 7.17 -6.72
C VAL A 206 -21.23 6.07 -7.65
N SER A 207 -20.29 5.36 -8.25
CA SER A 207 -20.51 4.13 -9.01
C SER A 207 -19.37 3.14 -8.76
N LEU A 208 -19.63 1.88 -9.05
CA LEU A 208 -18.70 0.77 -8.83
C LEU A 208 -18.16 0.26 -10.16
N SER A 209 -16.98 -0.32 -10.15
CA SER A 209 -16.41 -0.99 -11.31
C SER A 209 -15.51 -2.15 -10.92
N PHE A 210 -15.44 -3.15 -11.81
CA PHE A 210 -14.46 -4.22 -11.75
C PHE A 210 -13.10 -3.79 -12.32
N MET A 211 -13.06 -2.76 -13.16
CA MET A 211 -11.86 -2.31 -13.85
C MET A 211 -11.47 -0.85 -13.52
N HIS A 212 -10.16 -0.64 -13.33
CA HIS A 212 -9.55 0.69 -13.25
C HIS A 212 -8.87 1.00 -14.58
N ASN A 213 -9.59 1.69 -15.47
CA ASN A 213 -9.09 2.04 -16.79
C ASN A 213 -9.70 3.37 -17.28
N ARG A 214 -9.19 3.86 -18.42
CA ARG A 214 -9.63 5.14 -19.01
C ARG A 214 -11.10 5.14 -19.45
N HIS A 215 -11.61 4.00 -19.90
CA HIS A 215 -12.98 3.89 -20.36
C HIS A 215 -13.97 3.96 -19.20
N THR A 216 -13.72 3.26 -18.09
CA THR A 216 -14.60 3.29 -16.92
C THR A 216 -14.62 4.68 -16.26
N ALA A 217 -13.50 5.39 -16.26
CA ALA A 217 -13.45 6.80 -15.88
C ALA A 217 -14.29 7.71 -16.80
N ALA A 218 -14.16 7.55 -18.12
CA ALA A 218 -14.90 8.34 -19.11
C ALA A 218 -16.41 8.09 -19.04
N ILE A 219 -16.83 6.82 -18.92
CA ILE A 219 -18.24 6.43 -18.72
C ILE A 219 -18.80 7.07 -17.45
N PHE A 220 -18.04 7.07 -16.35
CA PHE A 220 -18.49 7.69 -15.11
C PHE A 220 -18.70 9.21 -15.27
N ALA A 221 -17.75 9.92 -15.88
CA ALA A 221 -17.86 11.35 -16.16
C ALA A 221 -19.06 11.66 -17.07
N ASP A 222 -19.24 10.91 -18.16
CA ASP A 222 -20.39 11.02 -19.06
C ASP A 222 -21.72 10.91 -18.31
N ARG A 223 -21.84 9.92 -17.43
CA ARG A 223 -23.05 9.70 -16.64
C ARG A 223 -23.34 10.85 -15.67
N VAL A 224 -22.32 11.36 -14.99
CA VAL A 224 -22.47 12.50 -14.07
C VAL A 224 -22.91 13.75 -14.83
N LEU A 225 -22.24 14.04 -15.96
CA LEU A 225 -22.59 15.20 -16.80
C LEU A 225 -23.99 15.08 -17.39
N THR A 226 -24.36 13.90 -17.89
CA THR A 226 -25.70 13.63 -18.43
C THR A 226 -26.78 13.74 -17.35
N HIS A 227 -26.52 13.19 -16.15
CA HIS A 227 -27.43 13.30 -15.02
C HIS A 227 -27.69 14.77 -14.64
N LEU A 228 -26.64 15.59 -14.52
CA LEU A 228 -26.77 17.01 -14.20
C LEU A 228 -27.44 17.81 -15.32
N ALA A 229 -27.12 17.49 -16.58
CA ALA A 229 -27.73 18.14 -17.74
C ALA A 229 -29.26 17.95 -17.79
N ASN A 230 -29.77 16.80 -17.35
CA ASN A 230 -31.22 16.54 -17.23
C ASN A 230 -31.92 17.48 -16.22
N TYR A 231 -31.17 18.15 -15.36
CA TYR A 231 -31.66 19.17 -14.43
C TYR A 231 -31.25 20.59 -14.84
N GLY A 232 -30.77 20.80 -16.08
CA GLY A 232 -30.33 22.10 -16.57
C GLY A 232 -29.02 22.60 -15.93
N ILE A 233 -28.25 21.69 -15.33
CA ILE A 233 -26.98 21.98 -14.67
C ILE A 233 -25.82 21.55 -15.56
N THR A 234 -24.87 22.46 -15.77
CA THR A 234 -23.63 22.19 -16.51
C THR A 234 -22.47 22.63 -15.63
N PRO A 235 -21.65 21.70 -15.11
CA PRO A 235 -20.46 22.05 -14.35
C PRO A 235 -19.52 22.91 -15.18
N ARG A 236 -18.88 23.90 -14.54
CA ARG A 236 -17.81 24.66 -15.18
C ARG A 236 -16.53 23.85 -15.18
N VAL A 237 -16.19 23.21 -14.06
CA VAL A 237 -14.92 22.51 -13.87
C VAL A 237 -15.13 21.07 -13.41
N ILE A 238 -14.51 20.13 -14.12
CA ILE A 238 -14.21 18.79 -13.59
C ILE A 238 -12.73 18.75 -13.22
N GLN A 239 -12.43 18.52 -11.94
CA GLN A 239 -11.08 18.43 -11.43
C GLN A 239 -10.69 16.98 -11.11
N THR A 240 -9.52 16.54 -11.54
CA THR A 240 -8.96 15.22 -11.20
C THR A 240 -7.49 15.34 -10.79
N ASP A 241 -6.95 14.27 -10.23
CA ASP A 241 -5.50 14.12 -10.08
C ASP A 241 -4.82 13.84 -11.44
N ASN A 242 -3.54 13.45 -11.40
CA ASN A 242 -2.76 13.10 -12.59
C ASN A 242 -2.75 11.59 -12.88
N GLY A 243 -3.78 10.86 -12.44
CA GLY A 243 -3.94 9.42 -12.67
C GLY A 243 -4.06 9.08 -14.17
N SER A 244 -3.50 7.92 -14.55
CA SER A 244 -3.47 7.43 -15.94
C SER A 244 -4.84 7.10 -16.54
N GLU A 245 -5.87 7.03 -15.70
CA GLU A 245 -7.28 6.88 -16.04
C GLU A 245 -7.91 8.19 -16.53
N PHE A 246 -7.38 9.34 -16.10
CA PHE A 246 -7.89 10.67 -16.47
C PHE A 246 -7.05 11.34 -17.55
N VAL A 247 -5.75 11.04 -17.60
CA VAL A 247 -4.80 11.66 -18.53
C VAL A 247 -4.07 10.63 -19.37
N ASN A 248 -3.61 11.06 -20.54
CA ASN A 248 -2.77 10.22 -21.39
C ASN A 248 -1.39 9.99 -20.75
N THR A 249 -0.86 8.80 -20.97
CA THR A 249 0.54 8.45 -20.69
C THR A 249 1.44 9.12 -21.71
N ARG A 250 2.72 9.32 -21.39
CA ARG A 250 3.71 9.92 -22.31
C ARG A 250 3.81 9.21 -23.67
N ASP A 251 3.45 7.93 -23.70
CA ASP A 251 3.52 7.08 -24.89
C ASP A 251 2.19 7.00 -25.67
N ALA A 252 1.19 7.82 -25.33
CA ALA A 252 -0.09 7.84 -26.03
C ALA A 252 0.04 8.59 -27.37
N THR A 253 -0.56 8.05 -28.42
CA THR A 253 -0.60 8.67 -29.76
C THR A 253 -1.60 9.80 -29.88
N ASP A 254 -2.62 9.81 -29.02
CA ASP A 254 -3.68 10.83 -29.04
C ASP A 254 -3.28 12.06 -28.21
N ASP A 255 -3.54 13.25 -28.73
CA ASP A 255 -3.24 14.52 -28.05
C ASP A 255 -4.06 14.72 -26.76
N THR A 256 -5.26 14.14 -26.70
CA THR A 256 -6.19 14.25 -25.56
C THR A 256 -6.74 12.90 -25.13
N SER A 257 -6.91 12.69 -23.82
CA SER A 257 -7.46 11.43 -23.30
C SER A 257 -8.96 11.35 -23.56
N LEU A 258 -9.49 10.12 -23.70
CA LEU A 258 -10.93 9.88 -23.82
C LEU A 258 -11.74 10.55 -22.68
N PHE A 259 -11.21 10.54 -21.46
CA PHE A 259 -11.83 11.22 -20.32
C PHE A 259 -11.94 12.73 -20.56
N VAL A 260 -10.85 13.37 -21.01
CA VAL A 260 -10.85 14.81 -21.32
C VAL A 260 -11.84 15.11 -22.42
N GLN A 261 -11.85 14.33 -23.50
CA GLN A 261 -12.80 14.50 -24.61
C GLN A 261 -14.26 14.46 -24.13
N VAL A 262 -14.61 13.50 -23.26
CA VAL A 262 -15.96 13.40 -22.67
C VAL A 262 -16.27 14.62 -21.81
N VAL A 263 -15.34 15.05 -20.96
CA VAL A 263 -15.54 16.20 -20.07
C VAL A 263 -15.76 17.48 -20.88
N THR A 264 -14.99 17.69 -21.94
CA THR A 264 -15.01 18.94 -22.71
C THR A 264 -16.00 18.94 -23.87
N ARG A 265 -16.74 17.85 -24.12
CA ARG A 265 -17.61 17.68 -25.29
C ARG A 265 -18.73 18.73 -25.42
N ASN A 266 -19.13 19.36 -24.32
CA ASN A 266 -20.19 20.36 -24.31
C ASN A 266 -19.66 21.80 -24.51
N HIS A 267 -18.34 21.96 -24.69
CA HIS A 267 -17.61 23.23 -24.83
C HIS A 267 -17.79 24.24 -23.68
N LYS A 268 -18.43 23.85 -22.59
CA LYS A 268 -18.72 24.69 -21.40
C LYS A 268 -18.00 24.19 -20.15
N THR A 269 -17.66 22.90 -20.12
CA THR A 269 -16.98 22.26 -19.01
C THR A 269 -15.50 22.10 -19.33
N GLU A 270 -14.63 22.60 -18.45
CA GLU A 270 -13.18 22.43 -18.54
C GLU A 270 -12.70 21.27 -17.65
N HIS A 271 -11.70 20.53 -18.14
CA HIS A 271 -10.93 19.60 -17.30
C HIS A 271 -9.75 20.33 -16.66
N ARG A 272 -9.65 20.28 -15.32
CA ARG A 272 -8.50 20.82 -14.59
C ARG A 272 -7.75 19.74 -13.82
N ARG A 273 -6.45 19.66 -14.04
CA ARG A 273 -5.56 18.77 -13.28
C ARG A 273 -5.04 19.44 -12.04
N ILE A 274 -4.82 18.65 -10.99
CA ILE A 274 -4.13 19.15 -9.79
C ILE A 274 -2.65 19.37 -10.12
N PRO A 275 -2.12 20.59 -9.89
CA PRO A 275 -0.70 20.86 -10.09
C PRO A 275 0.18 19.93 -9.23
N PRO A 276 1.34 19.46 -9.73
CA PRO A 276 2.29 18.70 -8.93
C PRO A 276 2.64 19.44 -7.62
N GLY A 277 2.59 18.73 -6.49
CA GLY A 277 2.85 19.31 -5.16
C GLY A 277 1.63 19.93 -4.47
N ALA A 278 0.49 20.12 -5.16
CA ALA A 278 -0.73 20.70 -4.60
C ALA A 278 -1.71 19.66 -4.03
N LYS A 279 -1.22 18.59 -3.38
CA LYS A 279 -2.03 17.44 -2.91
C LYS A 279 -3.31 17.78 -2.14
N THR A 280 -3.31 18.89 -1.40
CA THR A 280 -4.49 19.33 -0.63
C THR A 280 -5.68 19.75 -1.49
N TRP A 281 -5.50 19.93 -2.80
CA TRP A 281 -6.57 20.28 -3.71
C TRP A 281 -7.55 19.13 -3.94
N GLN A 282 -7.21 17.88 -3.57
CA GLN A 282 -8.10 16.72 -3.63
C GLN A 282 -8.77 16.38 -2.29
N SER A 283 -8.56 17.21 -1.26
CA SER A 283 -8.92 16.84 0.11
C SER A 283 -10.42 16.54 0.32
N ASP A 284 -11.32 17.13 -0.46
CA ASP A 284 -12.77 16.96 -0.24
C ASP A 284 -13.27 15.59 -0.69
N VAL A 285 -12.84 15.13 -1.86
CA VAL A 285 -13.17 13.78 -2.33
C VAL A 285 -12.43 12.71 -1.52
N GLU A 286 -11.15 12.92 -1.14
CA GLU A 286 -10.43 12.01 -0.24
C GLU A 286 -11.10 11.89 1.14
N THR A 287 -11.55 13.02 1.71
CA THR A 287 -12.31 13.01 2.98
C THR A 287 -13.61 12.22 2.82
N SER A 288 -14.27 12.33 1.67
CA SER A 288 -15.49 11.57 1.38
C SER A 288 -15.24 10.07 1.36
N HIS A 289 -14.12 9.63 0.77
CA HIS A 289 -13.74 8.22 0.73
C HIS A 289 -13.54 7.63 2.11
N TRP A 290 -12.87 8.36 3.00
CA TRP A 290 -12.70 7.94 4.39
C TRP A 290 -14.04 7.82 5.13
N ILE A 291 -14.97 8.75 4.89
CA ILE A 291 -16.31 8.69 5.49
C ILE A 291 -17.10 7.48 4.98
N ILE A 292 -17.13 7.27 3.66
CA ILE A 292 -17.82 6.13 3.04
C ILE A 292 -17.22 4.81 3.53
N GLU A 293 -15.89 4.74 3.63
CA GLU A 293 -15.21 3.56 4.17
C GLU A 293 -15.71 3.21 5.57
N LYS A 294 -15.70 4.19 6.49
CA LYS A 294 -16.10 3.98 7.88
C LYS A 294 -17.59 3.69 8.06
N GLU A 295 -18.44 4.37 7.31
CA GLU A 295 -19.89 4.33 7.52
C GLU A 295 -20.60 3.27 6.69
N PHE A 296 -20.05 2.96 5.53
CA PHE A 296 -20.64 2.03 4.59
C PHE A 296 -19.78 0.78 4.44
N TYR A 297 -18.56 0.90 3.92
CA TYR A 297 -17.79 -0.28 3.52
C TYR A 297 -17.35 -1.17 4.69
N ASP A 298 -17.02 -0.61 5.86
CA ASP A 298 -16.64 -1.37 7.05
C ASP A 298 -17.82 -2.17 7.64
N ALA A 299 -19.07 -1.79 7.35
CA ALA A 299 -20.26 -2.36 7.99
C ALA A 299 -21.20 -3.10 7.02
N VAL A 300 -21.17 -2.76 5.73
CA VAL A 300 -22.14 -3.28 4.76
C VAL A 300 -21.92 -4.76 4.50
N LYS A 301 -23.00 -5.54 4.55
CA LYS A 301 -23.05 -6.91 4.04
C LYS A 301 -23.59 -6.91 2.62
N VAL A 302 -22.96 -7.64 1.71
CA VAL A 302 -23.21 -7.60 0.27
C VAL A 302 -23.34 -9.03 -0.24
N MET A 303 -24.43 -9.29 -0.95
CA MET A 303 -24.75 -10.63 -1.46
C MET A 303 -24.48 -10.80 -2.97
N SER A 304 -24.34 -9.69 -3.69
CA SER A 304 -24.05 -9.65 -5.14
C SER A 304 -23.57 -8.25 -5.54
N ASP A 305 -22.98 -8.12 -6.72
CA ASP A 305 -22.63 -6.85 -7.36
C ASP A 305 -23.83 -5.88 -7.48
N ARG A 306 -24.99 -6.38 -7.90
CA ARG A 306 -26.22 -5.58 -7.99
C ARG A 306 -26.74 -5.18 -6.60
N ASN A 307 -26.67 -6.07 -5.62
CA ASN A 307 -27.00 -5.75 -4.23
C ASN A 307 -26.04 -4.67 -3.69
N PHE A 308 -24.77 -4.74 -4.05
CA PHE A 308 -23.76 -3.76 -3.65
C PHE A 308 -24.08 -2.38 -4.21
N ALA A 309 -24.33 -2.28 -5.51
CA ALA A 309 -24.66 -1.03 -6.18
C ALA A 309 -25.94 -0.41 -5.62
N ASN A 310 -26.96 -1.21 -5.32
CA ASN A 310 -28.21 -0.73 -4.72
C ASN A 310 -28.02 -0.19 -3.29
N LYS A 311 -27.24 -0.92 -2.45
CA LYS A 311 -26.93 -0.45 -1.10
C LYS A 311 -26.08 0.82 -1.12
N LEU A 312 -25.13 0.91 -2.05
CA LEU A 312 -24.32 2.10 -2.23
C LEU A 312 -25.16 3.28 -2.72
N ARG A 313 -26.13 3.08 -3.63
CA ARG A 313 -27.09 4.12 -4.04
C ARG A 313 -27.92 4.62 -2.85
N ALA A 314 -28.41 3.71 -2.02
CA ALA A 314 -29.18 4.07 -0.82
C ALA A 314 -28.32 4.88 0.17
N TYR A 315 -27.07 4.47 0.37
CA TYR A 315 -26.11 5.23 1.17
C TYR A 315 -25.86 6.61 0.56
N GLN A 316 -25.60 6.71 -0.75
CA GLN A 316 -25.40 7.96 -1.47
C GLN A 316 -26.58 8.92 -1.29
N TRP A 317 -27.81 8.41 -1.44
CA TRP A 317 -29.02 9.17 -1.20
C TRP A 317 -29.06 9.72 0.23
N GLY A 318 -28.86 8.85 1.22
CA GLY A 318 -28.82 9.26 2.64
C GLY A 318 -27.70 10.25 2.95
N PHE A 319 -26.53 10.08 2.35
CA PHE A 319 -25.42 11.01 2.47
C PHE A 319 -25.80 12.42 1.96
N ASN A 320 -26.55 12.49 0.87
CA ASN A 320 -26.90 13.74 0.22
C ASN A 320 -28.11 14.46 0.85
N VAL A 321 -29.06 13.72 1.41
CA VAL A 321 -30.34 14.29 1.86
C VAL A 321 -30.61 14.17 3.37
N MET A 322 -29.90 13.30 4.08
CA MET A 322 -30.13 13.04 5.52
C MET A 322 -28.90 13.32 6.38
N ARG A 323 -27.69 13.05 5.86
CA ARG A 323 -26.44 13.18 6.62
C ARG A 323 -25.99 14.64 6.73
N LYS A 324 -26.05 15.20 7.94
CA LYS A 324 -25.49 16.51 8.25
C LYS A 324 -23.96 16.48 8.27
N ASN A 325 -23.33 17.42 7.56
CA ASN A 325 -21.88 17.52 7.46
C ASN A 325 -21.36 18.64 8.35
N SER A 326 -20.69 18.29 9.46
CA SER A 326 -20.16 19.28 10.42
C SER A 326 -19.17 20.28 9.79
N TYR A 327 -18.42 19.87 8.77
CA TYR A 327 -17.50 20.73 8.02
C TYR A 327 -18.20 21.62 6.97
N LYS A 328 -19.50 21.45 6.77
CA LYS A 328 -20.39 22.25 5.91
C LYS A 328 -21.52 22.91 6.73
N GLY A 329 -21.17 23.41 7.92
CA GLY A 329 -22.14 24.11 8.78
C GLY A 329 -23.23 23.22 9.37
N ASN A 330 -22.97 21.91 9.48
CA ASN A 330 -23.92 20.92 9.97
C ASN A 330 -25.18 20.79 9.10
N LYS A 331 -25.02 20.98 7.78
CA LYS A 331 -26.10 20.86 6.79
C LYS A 331 -25.87 19.67 5.85
N THR A 332 -26.95 19.16 5.27
CA THR A 332 -26.92 18.19 4.18
C THR A 332 -26.61 18.90 2.86
N PRO A 333 -26.07 18.21 1.84
CA PRO A 333 -25.93 18.78 0.51
C PRO A 333 -27.24 19.35 -0.05
N TYR A 334 -28.38 18.72 0.23
CA TYR A 334 -29.69 19.23 -0.20
C TYR A 334 -30.09 20.53 0.49
N GLU A 335 -29.90 20.64 1.82
CA GLU A 335 -30.16 21.88 2.56
C GLU A 335 -29.31 23.02 2.01
N ILE A 336 -28.03 22.77 1.72
CA ILE A 336 -27.15 23.80 1.13
C ILE A 336 -27.66 24.26 -0.25
N ILE A 337 -28.17 23.34 -1.08
CA ILE A 337 -28.75 23.71 -2.39
C ILE A 337 -30.00 24.56 -2.21
N LYS A 338 -30.85 24.26 -1.22
CA LYS A 338 -32.10 24.98 -0.95
C LYS A 338 -31.91 26.37 -0.38
N GLU A 339 -30.77 26.63 0.25
CA GLU A 339 -30.42 27.92 0.83
C GLU A 339 -29.66 28.84 -0.13
N GLU A 340 -29.48 28.45 -1.39
CA GLU A 340 -28.84 29.31 -2.37
C GLU A 340 -29.77 30.47 -2.78
N ASP A 341 -29.19 31.67 -2.94
CA ASP A 341 -29.94 32.84 -3.40
C ASP A 341 -30.36 32.72 -4.88
N ASP A 342 -29.59 31.97 -5.68
CA ASP A 342 -29.87 31.74 -7.10
C ASP A 342 -31.02 30.72 -7.25
N MET A 343 -32.20 31.23 -7.63
CA MET A 343 -33.44 30.46 -7.79
C MET A 343 -33.29 29.25 -8.71
N LYS A 344 -32.33 29.27 -9.66
CA LYS A 344 -32.02 28.12 -10.50
C LYS A 344 -31.63 26.89 -9.67
N TYR A 345 -30.94 27.10 -8.55
CA TYR A 345 -30.49 26.04 -7.66
C TYR A 345 -31.47 25.79 -6.52
N ALA A 346 -32.00 26.85 -5.90
CA ALA A 346 -32.95 26.74 -4.79
C ALA A 346 -34.21 25.95 -5.16
N THR A 347 -34.65 26.00 -6.43
CA THR A 347 -35.83 25.27 -6.92
C THR A 347 -35.54 23.83 -7.31
N LEU A 348 -34.28 23.39 -7.35
CA LEU A 348 -33.93 22.03 -7.74
C LEU A 348 -34.62 20.99 -6.84
N SER A 349 -35.18 19.98 -7.49
CA SER A 349 -35.73 18.82 -6.79
C SER A 349 -34.61 18.03 -6.12
N LYS A 350 -34.89 17.45 -4.95
CA LYS A 350 -33.99 16.49 -4.28
C LYS A 350 -33.56 15.34 -5.19
N THR A 351 -34.31 15.02 -6.24
CA THR A 351 -33.97 13.97 -7.21
C THR A 351 -32.69 14.23 -8.00
N ILE A 352 -32.19 15.48 -8.07
CA ILE A 352 -30.85 15.75 -8.60
C ILE A 352 -29.76 15.03 -7.80
N LEU A 353 -30.03 14.70 -6.53
CA LEU A 353 -29.11 13.98 -5.65
C LEU A 353 -29.29 12.44 -5.72
N ASP A 354 -30.31 11.95 -6.45
CA ASP A 354 -30.52 10.52 -6.71
C ASP A 354 -29.75 10.08 -7.96
N PHE A 355 -28.42 10.12 -7.89
CA PHE A 355 -27.60 9.64 -8.99
C PHE A 355 -27.71 8.10 -9.11
N PRO A 356 -28.01 7.56 -10.31
CA PRO A 356 -28.17 6.12 -10.50
C PRO A 356 -26.81 5.39 -10.48
N THR A 357 -26.34 5.07 -9.28
CA THR A 357 -25.18 4.20 -9.02
C THR A 357 -25.34 2.87 -9.77
N CYS A 358 -24.28 2.44 -10.45
CA CYS A 358 -24.28 1.19 -11.22
C CYS A 358 -22.90 0.54 -11.25
N ILE A 359 -22.82 -0.62 -11.90
CA ILE A 359 -21.56 -1.21 -12.35
C ILE A 359 -21.20 -0.57 -13.69
N LEU A 360 -20.07 0.14 -13.76
CA LEU A 360 -19.68 0.92 -14.94
C LEU A 360 -19.29 0.03 -16.12
N ASP A 361 -18.71 -1.13 -15.85
CA ASP A 361 -18.28 -2.11 -16.86
C ASP A 361 -19.47 -2.57 -17.73
N GLU A 362 -20.67 -2.66 -17.13
CA GLU A 362 -21.91 -3.02 -17.84
C GLU A 362 -22.44 -1.92 -18.76
N LYS A 363 -21.85 -0.72 -18.70
CA LYS A 363 -22.23 0.42 -19.54
C LYS A 363 -21.27 0.63 -20.70
N PHE A 364 -20.23 -0.20 -20.82
CA PHE A 364 -19.24 -0.07 -21.89
C PHE A 364 -19.88 -0.16 -23.28
N ASP A 365 -20.61 -1.22 -23.58
CA ASP A 365 -21.20 -1.37 -24.92
C ASP A 365 -22.23 -0.29 -25.24
N ALA A 366 -22.98 0.17 -24.24
CA ALA A 366 -23.95 1.24 -24.43
C ALA A 366 -23.24 2.58 -24.70
N PHE A 367 -22.10 2.81 -24.05
CA PHE A 367 -21.26 3.99 -24.25
C PHE A 367 -20.60 3.98 -25.63
N ILE A 368 -20.15 2.81 -26.11
CA ILE A 368 -19.58 2.66 -27.46
C ILE A 368 -20.66 2.76 -28.55
N ARG A 369 -21.81 2.07 -28.38
CA ARG A 369 -22.92 2.09 -29.36
C ARG A 369 -23.64 3.44 -29.45
N GLY A 370 -23.57 4.27 -28.42
CA GLY A 370 -24.08 5.63 -28.43
C GLY A 370 -23.26 6.60 -29.28
N GLY A 371 -22.08 6.20 -29.77
CA GLY A 371 -21.15 7.08 -30.47
C GLY A 371 -20.65 8.23 -29.58
N TYR A 372 -19.61 8.93 -30.04
CA TYR A 372 -19.08 10.11 -29.33
C TYR A 372 -20.09 11.27 -29.19
N HIS A 373 -21.30 11.14 -29.76
CA HIS A 373 -22.29 12.20 -29.90
C HIS A 373 -23.70 11.89 -29.35
N VAL A 374 -23.97 10.75 -28.71
CA VAL A 374 -25.31 10.50 -28.14
C VAL A 374 -25.22 10.00 -26.70
N SER A 375 -25.77 10.79 -25.78
CA SER A 375 -25.89 10.49 -24.35
C SER A 375 -26.58 9.14 -24.10
N LEU A 376 -26.07 8.36 -23.13
CA LEU A 376 -26.72 7.14 -22.64
C LEU A 376 -28.16 7.44 -22.20
N PRO A 377 -29.19 6.83 -22.82
CA PRO A 377 -30.58 7.07 -22.43
C PRO A 377 -30.83 6.49 -21.03
N THR A 378 -31.10 7.36 -20.05
CA THR A 378 -31.51 6.97 -18.68
C THR A 378 -33.02 6.89 -18.51
N LYS A 379 -33.80 6.54 -19.55
CA LYS A 379 -35.26 6.35 -19.44
C LYS A 379 -35.66 4.89 -19.68
N LYS A 380 -35.96 4.18 -18.58
CA LYS A 380 -37.22 3.41 -18.38
C LYS A 380 -37.21 2.72 -17.00
N TYR A 381 -37.77 3.40 -16.02
CA TYR A 381 -38.44 2.77 -14.87
C TYR A 381 -39.69 3.59 -14.57
N MET A 382 -40.70 3.46 -15.43
CA MET A 382 -42.08 3.77 -15.09
C MET A 382 -43.00 2.80 -15.86
N LYS A 383 -43.73 2.01 -15.06
CA LYS A 383 -45.04 1.38 -15.29
C LYS A 383 -45.20 0.20 -16.28
N THR A 384 -45.88 -0.82 -15.72
CA THR A 384 -46.84 -1.79 -16.27
C THR A 384 -46.36 -3.00 -17.07
N ASP A 385 -46.47 -4.16 -16.42
CA ASP A 385 -47.22 -5.38 -16.75
C ASP A 385 -47.38 -5.87 -18.20
N LYS A 386 -47.30 -7.20 -18.31
CA LYS A 386 -47.64 -8.09 -19.45
C LYS A 386 -46.69 -8.03 -20.64
N LEU A 387 -45.74 -8.98 -20.69
CA LEU A 387 -45.45 -9.84 -21.84
C LEU A 387 -44.20 -10.67 -21.54
N ILE A 388 -44.42 -11.77 -20.82
CA ILE A 388 -43.56 -12.95 -20.82
C ILE A 388 -43.92 -13.74 -22.07
N GLY A 389 -42.93 -14.11 -22.86
CA GLY A 389 -43.07 -15.02 -23.99
C GLY A 389 -42.57 -14.42 -25.30
N ILE A 390 -41.77 -15.19 -26.03
CA ILE A 390 -41.38 -15.04 -27.46
C ILE A 390 -39.95 -14.55 -27.76
N PHE A 391 -39.21 -13.88 -26.87
CA PHE A 391 -37.84 -13.43 -27.19
C PHE A 391 -36.68 -14.31 -26.63
N LEU A 392 -36.90 -15.61 -26.46
CA LEU A 392 -35.93 -16.55 -25.85
C LEU A 392 -35.29 -17.56 -26.84
N ILE A 393 -35.62 -17.50 -28.13
CA ILE A 393 -35.20 -18.56 -29.09
C ILE A 393 -34.24 -18.06 -30.19
N LEU A 394 -34.02 -16.74 -30.34
CA LEU A 394 -33.21 -16.19 -31.45
C LEU A 394 -31.84 -15.60 -31.06
N PHE A 395 -31.43 -15.67 -29.79
CA PHE A 395 -30.13 -15.10 -29.33
C PHE A 395 -29.03 -16.15 -29.07
N CYS A 396 -29.24 -17.42 -29.47
CA CYS A 396 -28.29 -18.51 -29.19
C CYS A 396 -27.18 -18.71 -30.24
N VAL A 397 -27.03 -17.87 -31.27
CA VAL A 397 -26.07 -18.15 -32.37
C VAL A 397 -25.03 -17.04 -32.65
N TYR A 398 -25.02 -15.91 -31.92
CA TYR A 398 -24.01 -14.84 -32.15
C TYR A 398 -23.23 -14.39 -30.90
N ALA A 399 -23.01 -15.28 -29.93
CA ALA A 399 -22.15 -15.04 -28.78
C ALA A 399 -20.80 -15.79 -28.90
N VAL A 400 -20.05 -15.54 -29.98
CA VAL A 400 -18.61 -15.86 -30.06
C VAL A 400 -17.86 -14.55 -30.29
N GLY A 401 -17.87 -13.69 -29.27
CA GLY A 401 -17.03 -12.50 -29.18
C GLY A 401 -15.90 -12.77 -28.19
N ASN A 402 -14.66 -12.67 -28.67
CA ASN A 402 -13.43 -12.99 -27.93
C ASN A 402 -13.40 -12.40 -26.52
N ASP A 403 -13.16 -13.29 -25.58
CA ASP A 403 -13.04 -12.98 -24.18
C ASP A 403 -11.59 -12.58 -23.83
N ASP A 404 -11.35 -11.27 -23.69
CA ASP A 404 -10.01 -10.68 -23.49
C ASP A 404 -9.45 -10.81 -22.05
N ARG A 405 -9.91 -11.81 -21.30
CA ARG A 405 -9.64 -11.94 -19.86
C ARG A 405 -8.58 -13.00 -19.60
N PRO A 406 -7.57 -12.74 -18.75
CA PRO A 406 -6.52 -13.70 -18.48
C PRO A 406 -7.08 -14.93 -17.74
N PRO A 407 -6.73 -16.15 -18.16
CA PRO A 407 -5.82 -16.42 -19.26
C PRO A 407 -6.55 -16.26 -20.62
N VAL A 408 -6.04 -15.35 -21.47
CA VAL A 408 -6.67 -14.92 -22.73
C VAL A 408 -6.28 -15.90 -23.84
N GLN A 409 -7.15 -16.12 -24.82
CA GLN A 409 -6.74 -16.88 -26.00
C GLN A 409 -5.48 -16.25 -26.64
N TYR A 410 -4.49 -17.10 -26.93
CA TYR A 410 -3.22 -16.64 -27.48
C TYR A 410 -2.63 -17.71 -28.39
N ASP A 411 -2.39 -17.34 -29.64
CA ASP A 411 -1.76 -18.24 -30.60
C ASP A 411 -0.25 -18.37 -30.31
N TYR A 412 0.08 -19.30 -29.40
CA TYR A 412 1.45 -19.69 -29.12
C TYR A 412 2.13 -20.34 -30.33
N LEU A 413 1.38 -21.06 -31.19
CA LEU A 413 1.94 -21.77 -32.33
C LEU A 413 2.46 -20.81 -33.40
N SER A 414 1.91 -19.61 -33.54
CA SER A 414 2.49 -18.57 -34.41
C SER A 414 3.90 -18.12 -34.00
N LYS A 415 4.37 -18.43 -32.77
CA LYS A 415 5.60 -17.84 -32.24
C LYS A 415 6.84 -18.70 -32.52
N PRO A 416 7.92 -18.15 -33.13
CA PRO A 416 9.13 -18.92 -33.46
C PRO A 416 9.83 -19.55 -32.25
N ASN A 417 9.74 -18.91 -31.08
CA ASN A 417 10.31 -19.44 -29.83
C ASN A 417 9.54 -20.64 -29.26
N VAL A 418 8.24 -20.76 -29.57
CA VAL A 418 7.41 -21.94 -29.25
C VAL A 418 7.72 -23.07 -30.22
N GLN A 419 7.82 -22.77 -31.52
CA GLN A 419 8.21 -23.77 -32.52
C GLN A 419 9.59 -24.40 -32.23
N ARG A 420 10.56 -23.59 -31.79
CA ARG A 420 11.86 -24.10 -31.31
C ARG A 420 11.72 -24.98 -30.07
N PHE A 421 10.82 -24.64 -29.14
CA PHE A 421 10.56 -25.46 -27.97
C PHE A 421 9.91 -26.80 -28.35
N ILE A 422 8.92 -26.81 -29.24
CA ILE A 422 8.29 -28.03 -29.76
C ILE A 422 9.32 -28.93 -30.43
N ARG A 423 10.16 -28.37 -31.31
CA ARG A 423 11.24 -29.12 -31.97
C ARG A 423 12.20 -29.73 -30.95
N MET A 424 12.59 -28.98 -29.92
CA MET A 424 13.44 -29.46 -28.84
C MET A 424 12.78 -30.59 -28.03
N MET A 425 11.49 -30.47 -27.70
CA MET A 425 10.73 -31.51 -27.00
C MET A 425 10.60 -32.79 -27.84
N HIS A 426 10.44 -32.65 -29.16
CA HIS A 426 10.39 -33.79 -30.07
C HIS A 426 11.74 -34.48 -30.23
N THR A 427 12.80 -33.74 -30.62
CA THR A 427 14.10 -34.33 -30.94
C THR A 427 14.81 -34.88 -29.71
N LYS A 428 14.77 -34.15 -28.59
CA LYS A 428 15.51 -34.52 -27.37
C LYS A 428 14.70 -35.41 -26.42
N TYR A 429 13.39 -35.20 -26.34
CA TYR A 429 12.55 -35.86 -25.34
C TYR A 429 11.49 -36.79 -25.96
N ARG A 430 11.51 -36.98 -27.29
CA ARG A 430 10.66 -37.91 -28.05
C ARG A 430 9.16 -37.69 -27.84
N PHE A 431 8.74 -36.44 -27.66
CA PHE A 431 7.31 -36.12 -27.65
C PHE A 431 6.73 -36.12 -29.07
N ASP A 432 5.50 -36.61 -29.22
CA ASP A 432 4.73 -36.46 -30.45
C ASP A 432 4.48 -34.96 -30.72
N THR A 433 4.78 -34.52 -31.94
CA THR A 433 4.60 -33.11 -32.32
C THR A 433 3.12 -32.74 -32.42
N GLY A 434 2.25 -33.69 -32.80
CA GLY A 434 0.80 -33.48 -32.82
C GLY A 434 0.26 -33.18 -31.43
N TYR A 435 0.63 -33.98 -30.44
CA TYR A 435 0.31 -33.79 -29.03
C TYR A 435 0.79 -32.42 -28.51
N LEU A 436 2.07 -32.08 -28.72
CA LEU A 436 2.61 -30.79 -28.29
C LEU A 436 1.84 -29.60 -28.90
N LYS A 437 1.50 -29.68 -30.19
CA LYS A 437 0.70 -28.66 -30.86
C LYS A 437 -0.70 -28.55 -30.25
N ARG A 438 -1.37 -29.69 -29.99
CA ARG A 438 -2.69 -29.72 -29.33
C ARG A 438 -2.66 -29.10 -27.93
N VAL A 439 -1.61 -29.36 -27.14
CA VAL A 439 -1.46 -28.73 -25.82
C VAL A 439 -1.26 -27.22 -25.93
N PHE A 440 -0.40 -26.75 -26.84
CA PHE A 440 -0.18 -25.31 -27.04
C PHE A 440 -1.36 -24.57 -27.67
N GLN A 441 -2.25 -25.27 -28.38
CA GLN A 441 -3.53 -24.71 -28.85
C GLN A 441 -4.48 -24.43 -27.68
N GLN A 442 -4.39 -25.19 -26.59
CA GLN A 442 -5.22 -25.00 -25.40
C GLN A 442 -4.61 -24.02 -24.40
N ALA A 443 -3.29 -23.82 -24.46
CA ALA A 443 -2.58 -22.88 -23.59
C ALA A 443 -3.02 -21.43 -23.86
N LYS A 444 -3.27 -20.69 -22.79
CA LYS A 444 -3.71 -19.30 -22.83
C LYS A 444 -2.67 -18.35 -22.23
N LEU A 445 -2.82 -17.06 -22.48
CA LEU A 445 -1.95 -15.99 -21.98
C LEU A 445 -2.47 -15.43 -20.66
N ASP A 446 -1.77 -15.71 -19.56
CA ASP A 446 -2.06 -15.17 -18.24
C ASP A 446 -1.32 -13.84 -17.99
N ARG A 447 -2.01 -12.73 -18.26
CA ARG A 447 -1.47 -11.39 -18.10
C ARG A 447 -1.15 -11.02 -16.63
N ASP A 448 -1.85 -11.58 -15.63
CA ASP A 448 -1.56 -11.32 -14.20
C ASP A 448 -0.24 -11.97 -13.80
N THR A 449 -0.09 -13.24 -14.15
CA THR A 449 1.15 -13.99 -13.96
C THR A 449 2.34 -13.25 -14.59
N LEU A 450 2.17 -12.73 -15.81
CA LEU A 450 3.22 -11.99 -16.51
C LEU A 450 3.58 -10.66 -15.84
N ALA A 451 2.60 -9.90 -15.34
CA ALA A 451 2.80 -8.60 -14.69
C ALA A 451 3.68 -8.73 -13.42
N ARG A 452 3.48 -9.80 -12.65
CA ARG A 452 4.26 -10.09 -11.43
C ARG A 452 5.77 -10.29 -11.69
N TYR A 453 6.14 -10.74 -12.88
CA TYR A 453 7.54 -10.95 -13.28
C TYR A 453 8.13 -9.86 -14.17
N ARG A 454 7.32 -8.93 -14.68
CA ARG A 454 7.77 -7.73 -15.41
C ARG A 454 8.09 -6.53 -14.52
N GLY A 455 7.74 -6.59 -13.23
CA GLY A 455 7.95 -5.47 -12.29
C GLY A 455 6.96 -4.33 -12.46
N THR A 456 5.94 -4.50 -13.31
CA THR A 456 4.80 -3.57 -13.47
C THR A 456 3.77 -3.72 -12.36
N PHE A 457 3.86 -4.79 -11.56
CA PHE A 457 3.07 -4.97 -10.35
C PHE A 457 3.57 -3.99 -9.25
N LYS A 458 2.88 -2.85 -9.10
CA LYS A 458 3.13 -1.92 -7.98
C LYS A 458 2.56 -2.50 -6.70
N LYS A 459 3.44 -2.81 -5.75
CA LYS A 459 3.06 -3.31 -4.44
C LYS A 459 2.60 -2.14 -3.56
N ASN A 460 1.30 -1.97 -3.38
CA ASN A 460 0.77 -1.12 -2.32
C ASN A 460 1.12 -1.78 -0.98
N SER A 461 2.16 -1.29 -0.28
CA SER A 461 2.36 -1.70 1.10
C SER A 461 3.08 -0.65 1.93
N THR A 462 2.36 -0.12 2.92
CA THR A 462 2.88 0.66 4.05
C THR A 462 3.42 -0.21 5.19
N VAL A 463 3.31 -1.55 5.07
CA VAL A 463 3.71 -2.54 6.08
C VAL A 463 4.90 -3.36 5.56
N GLY A 464 5.95 -3.54 6.39
CA GLY A 464 7.17 -4.27 6.04
C GLY A 464 6.93 -5.73 5.58
N SER A 465 7.90 -6.33 4.88
CA SER A 465 7.74 -7.66 4.30
C SER A 465 7.46 -8.76 5.31
N TRP A 466 8.04 -8.66 6.52
CA TRP A 466 7.89 -9.67 7.56
C TRP A 466 6.56 -9.55 8.32
N GLU A 467 6.11 -8.33 8.60
CA GLU A 467 4.79 -8.08 9.21
C GLU A 467 3.64 -8.69 8.40
N ARG A 468 3.69 -8.58 7.06
CA ARG A 468 2.71 -9.26 6.18
C ARG A 468 2.77 -10.78 6.29
N PHE A 469 3.97 -11.35 6.38
CA PHE A 469 4.16 -12.79 6.57
C PHE A 469 3.60 -13.24 7.92
N LYS A 470 3.80 -12.47 9.00
CA LYS A 470 3.20 -12.78 10.31
C LYS A 470 1.69 -12.81 10.26
N LEU A 471 1.06 -11.81 9.66
CA LEU A 471 -0.41 -11.72 9.60
C LEU A 471 -1.04 -12.96 8.94
N HIS A 472 -0.43 -13.50 7.88
CA HIS A 472 -1.05 -14.56 7.06
C HIS A 472 -0.51 -15.98 7.31
N VAL A 473 0.72 -16.11 7.81
CA VAL A 473 1.44 -17.39 7.89
C VAL A 473 1.97 -17.69 9.30
N VAL A 474 2.29 -16.67 10.11
CA VAL A 474 2.87 -16.87 11.46
C VAL A 474 1.96 -16.20 12.49
N ASN A 475 0.75 -16.73 12.60
CA ASN A 475 -0.31 -16.23 13.49
C ASN A 475 -0.87 -17.35 14.39
N PRO A 476 -1.66 -17.01 15.43
CA PRO A 476 -2.20 -17.99 16.37
C PRO A 476 -3.05 -19.09 15.72
N LYS A 477 -3.80 -18.77 14.65
CA LYS A 477 -4.61 -19.74 13.90
C LYS A 477 -3.70 -20.79 13.24
N THR A 478 -2.66 -20.36 12.53
CA THR A 478 -1.71 -21.29 11.89
C THR A 478 -1.01 -22.18 12.91
N PHE A 479 -0.65 -21.68 14.10
CA PHE A 479 -0.05 -22.52 15.13
C PHE A 479 -1.01 -23.57 15.68
N LYS A 480 -2.30 -23.24 15.80
CA LYS A 480 -3.34 -24.21 16.18
C LYS A 480 -3.51 -25.28 15.11
N GLU A 481 -3.58 -24.87 13.84
CA GLU A 481 -3.67 -25.78 12.69
C GLU A 481 -2.43 -26.67 12.56
N ALA A 482 -1.23 -26.14 12.82
CA ALA A 482 0.01 -26.90 12.80
C ALA A 482 0.01 -28.02 13.85
N ARG A 483 -0.47 -27.73 15.08
CA ARG A 483 -0.62 -28.75 16.14
C ARG A 483 -1.63 -29.82 15.73
N LYS A 484 -2.77 -29.41 15.18
CA LYS A 484 -3.79 -30.34 14.69
C LYS A 484 -3.25 -31.22 13.56
N PHE A 485 -2.60 -30.64 12.56
CA PHE A 485 -1.98 -31.39 11.46
C PHE A 485 -0.93 -32.39 11.95
N LYS A 486 -0.08 -31.98 12.91
CA LYS A 486 0.91 -32.88 13.53
C LYS A 486 0.25 -34.05 14.23
N GLN A 487 -0.87 -33.82 14.93
CA GLN A 487 -1.64 -34.88 15.59
C GLN A 487 -2.30 -35.81 14.57
N ASP A 488 -3.03 -35.25 13.61
CA ASP A 488 -3.80 -36.00 12.61
C ASP A 488 -2.89 -36.89 11.73
N HIS A 489 -1.68 -36.43 11.40
CA HIS A 489 -0.72 -37.15 10.54
C HIS A 489 0.51 -37.68 11.29
N TYR A 490 0.45 -37.85 12.62
CA TYR A 490 1.62 -38.16 13.44
C TYR A 490 2.37 -39.43 12.99
N LYS A 491 1.63 -40.50 12.65
CA LYS A 491 2.22 -41.78 12.22
C LYS A 491 3.04 -41.63 10.93
N THR A 492 2.47 -40.99 9.92
CA THR A 492 3.13 -40.73 8.63
C THR A 492 4.32 -39.78 8.80
N LEU A 493 4.17 -38.72 9.60
CA LEU A 493 5.26 -37.81 9.95
C LEU A 493 6.42 -38.53 10.65
N GLN A 494 6.12 -39.41 11.60
CA GLN A 494 7.12 -40.20 12.32
C GLN A 494 7.85 -41.16 11.38
N LYS A 495 7.12 -41.89 10.53
CA LYS A 495 7.68 -42.76 9.49
C LYS A 495 8.63 -41.99 8.57
N ALA A 496 8.22 -40.80 8.11
CA ALA A 496 9.01 -39.96 7.21
C ALA A 496 10.27 -39.41 7.89
N ALA A 497 10.11 -38.89 9.11
CA ALA A 497 11.21 -38.36 9.91
C ALA A 497 12.25 -39.41 10.28
N HIS A 498 11.82 -40.66 10.53
CA HIS A 498 12.71 -41.79 10.75
C HIS A 498 13.46 -42.14 9.46
N ARG A 499 12.72 -42.42 8.37
CA ARG A 499 13.30 -42.84 7.08
C ARG A 499 14.33 -41.84 6.54
N TYR A 500 14.04 -40.55 6.64
CA TYR A 500 14.86 -39.50 6.05
C TYR A 500 15.70 -38.73 7.07
N HIS A 501 15.79 -39.17 8.32
CA HIS A 501 16.65 -38.53 9.33
C HIS A 501 16.43 -37.01 9.44
N VAL A 502 15.16 -36.60 9.54
CA VAL A 502 14.74 -35.19 9.66
C VAL A 502 13.85 -34.97 10.87
N ASP A 503 13.58 -33.72 11.21
CA ASP A 503 12.74 -33.35 12.35
C ASP A 503 11.27 -33.19 11.90
N ILE A 504 10.34 -33.88 12.59
CA ILE A 504 8.90 -33.86 12.32
C ILE A 504 8.37 -32.42 12.22
N ASP A 505 8.73 -31.58 13.19
CA ASP A 505 8.19 -30.23 13.31
C ASP A 505 8.52 -29.36 12.11
N TYR A 506 9.65 -29.62 11.44
CA TYR A 506 10.04 -28.87 10.25
C TYR A 506 9.33 -29.38 9.00
N ILE A 507 8.96 -30.65 8.92
CA ILE A 507 8.04 -31.14 7.87
C ILE A 507 6.70 -30.41 8.00
N VAL A 508 6.14 -30.34 9.21
CA VAL A 508 4.90 -29.59 9.51
C VAL A 508 5.05 -28.12 9.14
N GLY A 509 6.18 -27.49 9.50
CA GLY A 509 6.47 -26.11 9.17
C GLY A 509 6.52 -25.83 7.66
N PHE A 510 7.13 -26.71 6.87
CA PHE A 510 7.13 -26.61 5.40
C PHE A 510 5.70 -26.65 4.85
N ILE A 511 4.93 -27.69 5.20
CA ILE A 511 3.57 -27.88 4.70
C ILE A 511 2.66 -26.71 5.10
N GLY A 512 2.80 -26.20 6.32
CA GLY A 512 2.04 -25.04 6.81
C GLY A 512 2.32 -23.75 6.03
N VAL A 513 3.58 -23.50 5.64
CA VAL A 513 3.93 -22.32 4.84
C VAL A 513 3.50 -22.44 3.39
N GLU A 514 3.57 -23.63 2.80
CA GLU A 514 3.31 -23.82 1.36
C GLU A 514 1.83 -23.78 1.01
N SER A 515 0.97 -24.46 1.78
CA SER A 515 -0.42 -24.69 1.38
C SER A 515 -1.43 -24.54 2.50
N HIS A 516 -1.02 -24.01 3.66
CA HIS A 516 -1.85 -24.02 4.87
C HIS A 516 -2.40 -25.44 5.15
N PHE A 517 -1.49 -26.41 5.18
CA PHE A 517 -1.82 -27.82 5.47
C PHE A 517 -2.74 -28.48 4.44
N GLY A 518 -2.57 -28.13 3.16
CA GLY A 518 -3.32 -28.69 2.02
C GLY A 518 -4.60 -27.95 1.65
N SER A 519 -5.02 -26.95 2.45
CA SER A 519 -6.24 -26.18 2.18
C SER A 519 -6.10 -25.21 0.99
N TYR A 520 -4.87 -24.86 0.59
CA TYR A 520 -4.61 -23.96 -0.53
C TYR A 520 -3.52 -24.53 -1.46
N THR A 521 -3.96 -25.14 -2.55
CA THR A 521 -3.12 -25.78 -3.56
C THR A 521 -2.93 -24.95 -4.84
N GLY A 522 -3.68 -23.85 -4.96
CA GLY A 522 -3.67 -22.94 -6.10
C GLY A 522 -4.73 -23.28 -7.17
N ASP A 523 -5.20 -22.24 -7.85
CA ASP A 523 -6.31 -22.27 -8.80
C ASP A 523 -5.93 -21.85 -10.23
N TYR A 524 -4.66 -21.51 -10.47
CA TYR A 524 -4.14 -21.16 -11.78
C TYR A 524 -3.86 -22.41 -12.62
N SER A 525 -4.17 -22.35 -13.92
CA SER A 525 -3.68 -23.34 -14.88
C SER A 525 -2.15 -23.29 -14.93
N VAL A 526 -1.51 -24.41 -14.57
CA VAL A 526 -0.04 -24.52 -14.55
C VAL A 526 0.50 -24.39 -15.97
N LEU A 527 -0.22 -24.93 -16.95
CA LEU A 527 0.11 -24.80 -18.36
C LEU A 527 0.12 -23.34 -18.82
N ASP A 528 -0.91 -22.57 -18.45
CA ASP A 528 -1.04 -21.17 -18.86
C ASP A 528 0.02 -20.30 -18.20
N ALA A 529 0.24 -20.48 -16.89
CA ALA A 529 1.23 -19.76 -16.12
C ALA A 529 2.66 -19.99 -16.68
N LEU A 530 3.05 -21.25 -16.86
CA LEU A 530 4.39 -21.59 -17.34
C LEU A 530 4.58 -21.26 -18.82
N SER A 531 3.57 -21.45 -19.68
CA SER A 531 3.65 -21.05 -21.10
C SER A 531 3.80 -19.53 -21.22
N THR A 532 3.02 -18.77 -20.43
CA THR A 532 3.10 -17.32 -20.41
C THR A 532 4.51 -16.86 -20.01
N LEU A 533 5.02 -17.35 -18.88
CA LEU A 533 6.32 -16.94 -18.36
C LEU A 533 7.51 -17.48 -19.17
N ALA A 534 7.35 -18.61 -19.87
CA ALA A 534 8.40 -19.18 -20.72
C ALA A 534 8.58 -18.40 -22.03
N PHE A 535 7.51 -17.83 -22.58
CA PHE A 535 7.53 -17.26 -23.94
C PHE A 535 7.38 -15.74 -24.02
N HIS A 536 7.03 -15.07 -22.91
CA HIS A 536 6.95 -13.61 -22.85
C HIS A 536 8.12 -13.00 -22.07
N LYS A 537 8.61 -11.83 -22.52
CA LYS A 537 9.72 -11.12 -21.87
C LYS A 537 9.43 -10.88 -20.38
N ASN A 538 10.29 -11.38 -19.51
CA ASN A 538 10.27 -11.17 -18.07
C ASN A 538 11.64 -11.51 -17.46
N ARG A 539 11.87 -11.17 -16.18
CA ARG A 539 13.19 -11.32 -15.52
C ARG A 539 13.66 -12.76 -15.29
N MET A 540 12.80 -13.77 -15.46
CA MET A 540 13.07 -15.18 -15.15
C MET A 540 12.68 -16.14 -16.29
N GLN A 541 12.56 -15.65 -17.52
CA GLN A 541 12.05 -16.41 -18.66
C GLN A 541 12.77 -17.75 -18.92
N ARG A 542 14.11 -17.79 -18.78
CA ARG A 542 14.91 -19.02 -18.95
C ARG A 542 14.54 -20.10 -17.93
N PHE A 543 14.29 -19.71 -16.68
CA PHE A 543 13.85 -20.60 -15.62
C PHE A 543 12.48 -21.20 -15.96
N PHE A 544 11.50 -20.36 -16.33
CA PHE A 544 10.16 -20.83 -16.65
C PHE A 544 10.08 -21.69 -17.91
N LYS A 545 10.93 -21.43 -18.91
CA LYS A 545 11.07 -22.34 -20.05
C LYS A 545 11.59 -23.72 -19.63
N ASN A 546 12.47 -23.78 -18.65
CA ASN A 546 12.91 -25.05 -18.08
C ASN A 546 11.79 -25.73 -17.29
N GLU A 547 11.05 -25.00 -16.46
CA GLU A 547 9.91 -25.54 -15.70
C GLU A 547 8.79 -26.05 -16.62
N LEU A 548 8.46 -25.35 -17.71
CA LEU A 548 7.50 -25.83 -18.70
C LEU A 548 7.93 -27.16 -19.33
N LYS A 549 9.21 -27.31 -19.67
CA LYS A 549 9.78 -28.60 -20.13
C LYS A 549 9.60 -29.69 -19.06
N HIS A 550 9.85 -29.36 -17.79
CA HIS A 550 9.62 -30.30 -16.69
C HIS A 550 8.13 -30.62 -16.49
N LEU A 551 7.21 -29.68 -16.74
CA LEU A 551 5.77 -29.94 -16.68
C LEU A 551 5.34 -31.01 -17.69
N PHE A 552 5.78 -30.89 -18.95
CA PHE A 552 5.49 -31.90 -19.98
C PHE A 552 6.04 -33.28 -19.59
N LEU A 553 7.28 -33.34 -19.11
CA LEU A 553 7.89 -34.59 -18.68
C LEU A 553 7.15 -35.19 -17.49
N PHE A 554 6.78 -34.36 -16.52
CA PHE A 554 6.05 -34.77 -15.33
C PHE A 554 4.67 -35.33 -15.67
N ALA A 555 3.92 -34.61 -16.51
CA ALA A 555 2.60 -35.05 -16.97
C ALA A 555 2.67 -36.38 -17.71
N ARG A 556 3.69 -36.61 -18.55
CA ARG A 556 3.91 -37.89 -19.20
C ARG A 556 4.26 -39.01 -18.22
N GLU A 557 5.17 -38.75 -17.29
CA GLU A 557 5.60 -39.73 -16.27
C GLU A 557 4.48 -40.15 -15.32
N LYS A 558 3.54 -39.24 -15.06
CA LYS A 558 2.41 -39.44 -14.15
C LYS A 558 1.09 -39.71 -14.84
N HIS A 559 1.09 -39.79 -16.16
CA HIS A 559 -0.12 -39.91 -16.97
C HIS A 559 -1.18 -38.84 -16.66
N TYR A 560 -0.74 -37.64 -16.26
CA TYR A 560 -1.64 -36.53 -15.99
C TYR A 560 -2.08 -35.83 -17.27
N ASP A 561 -3.33 -35.38 -17.28
CA ASP A 561 -3.75 -34.35 -18.23
C ASP A 561 -3.10 -33.02 -17.84
N ILE A 562 -2.07 -32.63 -18.60
CA ILE A 562 -1.32 -31.39 -18.42
C ILE A 562 -2.22 -30.14 -18.42
N THR A 563 -3.36 -30.19 -19.11
CA THR A 563 -4.30 -29.06 -19.25
C THR A 563 -5.20 -28.90 -18.03
N ALA A 564 -5.36 -29.96 -17.23
CA ALA A 564 -6.15 -29.97 -16.01
C ALA A 564 -5.34 -29.61 -14.74
N LEU A 565 -4.01 -29.55 -14.85
CA LEU A 565 -3.15 -29.28 -13.69
C LEU A 565 -3.31 -27.84 -13.18
N LYS A 566 -3.61 -27.73 -11.89
CA LYS A 566 -3.74 -26.45 -11.17
C LYS A 566 -2.58 -26.22 -10.20
N GLY A 567 -2.32 -24.96 -9.90
CA GLY A 567 -1.25 -24.55 -9.01
C GLY A 567 -1.24 -23.04 -8.78
N SER A 568 -0.13 -22.52 -8.27
CA SER A 568 0.06 -21.08 -8.12
C SER A 568 0.28 -20.38 -9.46
N PHE A 569 0.17 -19.05 -9.44
CA PHE A 569 0.51 -18.16 -10.56
C PHE A 569 1.93 -18.35 -11.14
N ALA A 570 2.84 -19.02 -10.43
CA ALA A 570 4.20 -19.30 -10.92
C ALA A 570 4.40 -20.78 -11.32
N GLY A 571 3.32 -21.57 -11.35
CA GLY A 571 3.33 -22.99 -11.71
C GLY A 571 3.84 -23.92 -10.62
N ALA A 572 3.82 -23.49 -9.35
CA ALA A 572 4.03 -24.39 -8.22
C ALA A 572 2.76 -25.21 -7.95
N MET A 573 2.93 -26.51 -7.72
CA MET A 573 1.86 -27.51 -7.65
C MET A 573 2.00 -28.33 -6.36
N GLY A 574 0.96 -29.03 -5.99
CA GLY A 574 0.93 -29.90 -4.82
C GLY A 574 0.50 -29.22 -3.53
N CYS A 575 0.20 -30.04 -2.52
CA CYS A 575 0.08 -29.60 -1.12
C CYS A 575 1.41 -29.03 -0.59
N VAL A 576 2.50 -29.16 -1.34
CA VAL A 576 3.82 -28.64 -1.00
C VAL A 576 4.33 -27.58 -1.99
N GLN A 577 3.50 -27.13 -2.94
CA GLN A 577 3.82 -26.05 -3.89
C GLN A 577 5.21 -26.19 -4.55
N GLN A 578 5.48 -27.37 -5.11
CA GLN A 578 6.68 -27.65 -5.90
C GLN A 578 6.51 -27.20 -7.34
N VAL A 579 7.52 -26.49 -7.87
CA VAL A 579 7.65 -26.33 -9.32
C VAL A 579 7.92 -27.69 -9.98
N PRO A 580 7.57 -27.88 -11.27
CA PRO A 580 7.62 -29.21 -11.92
C PRO A 580 8.99 -29.90 -11.86
N SER A 581 10.09 -29.16 -11.91
CA SER A 581 11.43 -29.74 -11.80
C SER A 581 11.72 -30.34 -10.43
N VAL A 582 11.18 -29.73 -9.37
CA VAL A 582 11.29 -30.20 -7.99
C VAL A 582 10.38 -31.41 -7.78
N ALA A 583 9.13 -31.34 -8.25
CA ALA A 583 8.18 -32.46 -8.19
C ALA A 583 8.77 -33.72 -8.83
N ARG A 584 9.26 -33.64 -10.08
CA ARG A 584 9.91 -34.77 -10.75
C ARG A 584 11.09 -35.38 -9.99
N LYS A 585 11.81 -34.57 -9.22
CA LYS A 585 13.01 -35.02 -8.51
C LYS A 585 12.69 -35.63 -7.14
N PHE A 586 11.68 -35.10 -6.45
CA PHE A 586 11.45 -35.39 -5.04
C PHE A 586 10.13 -36.10 -4.73
N SER A 587 9.11 -35.95 -5.58
CA SER A 587 7.85 -36.69 -5.43
C SER A 587 8.12 -38.19 -5.38
N LEU A 588 7.49 -38.86 -4.42
CA LEU A 588 7.64 -40.28 -4.16
C LEU A 588 6.33 -40.81 -3.60
N ASP A 589 6.15 -42.12 -3.76
CA ASP A 589 5.02 -42.89 -3.28
C ASP A 589 5.36 -43.35 -1.87
N PHE A 590 4.69 -42.78 -0.87
CA PHE A 590 5.05 -42.88 0.53
C PHE A 590 4.12 -43.80 1.32
N ASP A 591 2.85 -43.87 0.91
CA ASP A 591 1.84 -44.78 1.44
C ASP A 591 1.67 -46.05 0.59
N GLY A 592 2.14 -46.07 -0.66
CA GLY A 592 2.12 -47.22 -1.55
C GLY A 592 0.90 -47.29 -2.48
N ASP A 593 0.13 -46.21 -2.60
CA ASP A 593 -1.05 -46.13 -3.48
C ASP A 593 -0.76 -45.51 -4.86
N GLY A 594 0.46 -44.97 -5.03
CA GLY A 594 0.93 -44.33 -6.24
C GLY A 594 1.22 -42.85 -6.06
N ALA A 595 2.50 -42.48 -6.24
CA ALA A 595 3.01 -41.13 -6.03
C ALA A 595 2.18 -39.98 -6.65
N SER A 596 1.59 -39.16 -5.77
CA SER A 596 0.78 -37.98 -6.03
C SER A 596 1.33 -36.73 -5.31
N ILE A 597 1.29 -35.58 -5.98
CA ILE A 597 1.64 -34.30 -5.34
C ILE A 597 0.47 -33.68 -4.57
N TRP A 598 -0.72 -34.27 -4.68
CA TRP A 598 -1.93 -33.80 -3.98
C TRP A 598 -2.27 -34.67 -2.78
N ASP A 599 -1.76 -35.89 -2.74
CA ASP A 599 -1.86 -36.72 -1.55
C ASP A 599 -0.98 -36.17 -0.42
N MET A 600 -1.51 -36.19 0.81
CA MET A 600 -0.83 -35.59 1.95
C MET A 600 0.30 -36.45 2.50
N GLU A 601 0.17 -37.78 2.47
CA GLU A 601 1.21 -38.71 2.93
C GLU A 601 2.43 -38.65 2.03
N ASP A 602 2.21 -38.62 0.71
CA ASP A 602 3.25 -38.41 -0.29
C ASP A 602 3.93 -37.06 -0.15
N CYS A 603 3.16 -36.01 0.14
CA CYS A 603 3.69 -34.68 0.40
C CYS A 603 4.60 -34.65 1.64
N ILE A 604 4.18 -35.31 2.74
CA ILE A 604 4.99 -35.48 3.95
C ILE A 604 6.30 -36.20 3.62
N GLY A 605 6.23 -37.33 2.91
CA GLY A 605 7.41 -38.09 2.48
C GLY A 605 8.34 -37.29 1.58
N SER A 606 7.77 -36.54 0.63
CA SER A 606 8.50 -35.72 -0.34
C SER A 606 9.27 -34.56 0.31
N ILE A 607 8.66 -33.87 1.28
CA ILE A 607 9.35 -32.82 2.05
C ILE A 607 10.48 -33.42 2.89
N ALA A 608 10.24 -34.55 3.55
CA ALA A 608 11.27 -35.22 4.34
C ALA A 608 12.47 -35.63 3.47
N ARG A 609 12.22 -36.22 2.30
CA ARG A 609 13.26 -36.57 1.31
C ARG A 609 14.00 -35.33 0.80
N PHE A 610 13.28 -34.25 0.53
CA PHE A 610 13.89 -32.98 0.12
C PHE A 610 14.85 -32.46 1.20
N MET A 611 14.41 -32.39 2.45
CA MET A 611 15.23 -31.91 3.56
C MET A 611 16.50 -32.74 3.72
N HIS A 612 16.38 -34.06 3.70
CA HIS A 612 17.51 -34.99 3.75
C HIS A 612 18.49 -34.75 2.60
N HIS A 613 18.00 -34.71 1.36
CA HIS A 613 18.84 -34.50 0.19
C HIS A 613 19.54 -33.13 0.20
N LYS A 614 18.96 -32.13 0.86
CA LYS A 614 19.58 -30.80 1.04
C LYS A 614 20.51 -30.72 2.24
N GLY A 615 20.77 -31.84 2.92
CA GLY A 615 21.75 -31.95 4.00
C GLY A 615 21.20 -31.54 5.36
N TRP A 616 19.91 -31.73 5.61
CA TRP A 616 19.34 -31.55 6.95
C TRP A 616 20.03 -32.47 7.96
N GLN A 617 20.40 -31.91 9.11
CA GLN A 617 20.98 -32.65 10.22
C GLN A 617 19.96 -32.71 11.37
N LYS A 618 19.37 -33.89 11.61
CA LYS A 618 18.36 -34.10 12.66
C LYS A 618 18.85 -33.61 14.02
N GLY A 619 17.99 -32.91 14.76
CA GLY A 619 18.27 -32.44 16.11
C GLY A 619 19.29 -31.29 16.21
N LYS A 620 19.87 -30.81 15.10
CA LYS A 620 20.80 -29.68 15.11
C LYS A 620 20.07 -28.34 15.10
N THR A 621 20.69 -27.33 15.70
CA THR A 621 20.17 -25.96 15.77
C THR A 621 19.88 -25.41 14.37
N VAL A 622 18.76 -24.70 14.23
CA VAL A 622 18.33 -24.11 12.95
C VAL A 622 18.50 -22.60 12.96
N ALA A 623 17.88 -21.91 13.91
CA ALA A 623 18.12 -20.50 14.14
C ALA A 623 18.02 -20.19 15.63
N VAL A 624 18.75 -19.16 16.07
CA VAL A 624 18.72 -18.65 17.44
C VAL A 624 18.47 -17.14 17.39
N ALA A 625 17.55 -16.65 18.22
CA ALA A 625 17.30 -15.22 18.32
C ALA A 625 18.58 -14.52 18.79
N ALA A 626 18.83 -13.31 18.30
CA ALA A 626 19.98 -12.52 18.70
C ALA A 626 19.55 -11.26 19.46
N HIS A 627 20.24 -10.99 20.56
CA HIS A 627 20.14 -9.74 21.29
C HIS A 627 20.89 -8.64 20.53
N TYR A 628 20.27 -7.47 20.46
CA TYR A 628 20.88 -6.24 19.97
C TYR A 628 20.22 -5.05 20.67
N PRO A 629 21.00 -4.11 21.28
CA PRO A 629 20.45 -3.13 22.21
C PRO A 629 19.65 -1.99 21.55
N LYS A 630 19.69 -1.85 20.22
CA LYS A 630 18.99 -0.78 19.49
C LYS A 630 17.79 -1.33 18.71
N LYS A 631 16.79 -0.47 18.47
CA LYS A 631 15.58 -0.85 17.72
C LYS A 631 15.83 -1.20 16.25
N ARG A 632 16.85 -0.62 15.59
CA ARG A 632 17.11 -0.79 14.15
C ARG A 632 18.55 -1.18 13.88
N PHE A 633 18.75 -2.13 12.97
CA PHE A 633 20.05 -2.68 12.61
C PHE A 633 20.41 -2.43 11.14
N ASN A 634 21.53 -1.75 10.92
CA ASN A 634 22.06 -1.40 9.60
C ASN A 634 23.59 -1.51 9.48
N ARG A 635 24.28 -2.08 10.49
CA ARG A 635 25.76 -2.10 10.55
C ARG A 635 26.40 -3.18 9.69
N LEU A 636 25.71 -4.30 9.45
CA LEU A 636 26.17 -5.40 8.62
C LEU A 636 25.11 -5.73 7.57
N ARG A 637 25.55 -6.30 6.44
CA ARG A 637 24.63 -6.90 5.47
C ARG A 637 23.90 -8.05 6.15
N THR A 638 22.59 -8.14 5.92
CA THR A 638 21.71 -9.17 6.49
C THR A 638 21.14 -10.06 5.39
N GLY A 639 20.79 -11.30 5.73
CA GLY A 639 20.15 -12.27 4.85
C GLY A 639 20.76 -13.66 4.98
N PHE A 640 20.03 -14.68 4.51
CA PHE A 640 20.42 -16.08 4.64
C PHE A 640 21.74 -16.46 3.94
N LYS A 641 22.18 -15.67 2.96
CA LYS A 641 23.46 -15.86 2.27
C LYS A 641 24.68 -15.25 2.98
N THR A 642 24.47 -14.53 4.08
CA THR A 642 25.58 -13.92 4.83
C THR A 642 26.28 -14.97 5.67
N HIS A 643 27.58 -14.77 5.93
CA HIS A 643 28.39 -15.61 6.83
C HIS A 643 29.33 -14.74 7.63
N TYR A 644 29.14 -14.70 8.95
CA TYR A 644 29.98 -13.96 9.89
C TYR A 644 30.45 -14.86 11.03
N THR A 645 31.66 -14.62 11.52
CA THR A 645 32.13 -15.25 12.76
C THR A 645 31.38 -14.68 13.96
N LEU A 646 31.26 -15.46 15.04
CA LEU A 646 30.68 -14.95 16.29
C LEU A 646 31.45 -13.75 16.85
N ALA A 647 32.78 -13.70 16.66
CA ALA A 647 33.59 -12.55 17.05
C ALA A 647 33.18 -11.27 16.29
N THR A 648 32.98 -11.36 14.96
CA THR A 648 32.51 -10.25 14.13
C THR A 648 31.13 -9.76 14.57
N LEU A 649 30.21 -10.69 14.88
CA LEU A 649 28.86 -10.36 15.36
C LEU A 649 28.91 -9.65 16.72
N ARG A 650 29.70 -10.16 17.68
CA ARG A 650 29.92 -9.53 18.99
C ARG A 650 30.49 -8.12 18.89
N LYS A 651 31.50 -7.92 18.03
CA LYS A 651 32.07 -6.58 17.74
C LYS A 651 31.01 -5.59 17.23
N ASN A 652 29.95 -6.07 16.60
CA ASN A 652 28.84 -5.26 16.11
C ASN A 652 27.66 -5.16 17.10
N GLY A 653 27.81 -5.66 18.32
CA GLY A 653 26.80 -5.61 19.38
C GLY A 653 25.72 -6.68 19.27
N ILE A 654 25.97 -7.76 18.51
CA ILE A 654 25.04 -8.87 18.31
C ILE A 654 25.54 -10.07 19.12
N THR A 655 24.71 -10.56 20.04
CA THR A 655 24.97 -11.77 20.82
C THR A 655 23.78 -12.72 20.71
N PRO A 656 24.00 -14.05 20.69
CA PRO A 656 22.88 -14.98 20.66
C PRO A 656 22.17 -15.02 22.04
N HIS A 657 20.85 -15.21 22.04
CA HIS A 657 20.06 -15.34 23.27
C HIS A 657 20.31 -16.67 24.00
N THR A 658 20.62 -17.72 23.25
CA THR A 658 20.99 -19.04 23.77
C THR A 658 22.33 -19.48 23.17
N PRO A 659 23.05 -20.44 23.75
CA PRO A 659 24.30 -20.94 23.18
C PRO A 659 24.15 -21.32 21.70
N PHE A 660 25.00 -20.75 20.85
CA PHE A 660 25.01 -21.02 19.41
C PHE A 660 26.19 -21.93 19.07
N PRO A 661 25.96 -23.21 18.69
CA PRO A 661 27.01 -24.24 18.67
C PRO A 661 27.90 -24.21 17.41
N TYR A 662 28.00 -23.06 16.73
CA TYR A 662 28.79 -22.90 15.51
C TYR A 662 29.63 -21.63 15.56
N ASN A 663 30.82 -21.68 14.96
CA ASN A 663 31.74 -20.54 14.91
C ASN A 663 31.28 -19.43 13.95
N THR A 664 30.40 -19.77 12.99
CA THR A 664 29.86 -18.84 12.01
C THR A 664 28.35 -18.94 11.90
N ALA A 665 27.70 -17.82 11.59
CA ALA A 665 26.25 -17.73 11.41
C ALA A 665 25.88 -16.86 10.21
N SER A 666 24.73 -17.13 9.62
CA SER A 666 24.03 -16.17 8.79
C SER A 666 23.31 -15.15 9.68
N LEU A 667 23.44 -13.85 9.38
CA LEU A 667 22.72 -12.81 10.11
C LEU A 667 21.38 -12.53 9.43
N ILE A 668 20.30 -13.02 10.01
CA ILE A 668 18.94 -12.84 9.51
C ILE A 668 18.32 -11.62 10.19
N LYS A 669 17.65 -10.77 9.40
CA LYS A 669 16.91 -9.61 9.89
C LYS A 669 15.47 -9.68 9.43
N LEU A 670 14.55 -9.59 10.38
CA LEU A 670 13.12 -9.51 10.13
C LEU A 670 12.65 -8.10 10.54
N HIS A 671 12.10 -7.37 9.58
CA HIS A 671 11.73 -5.97 9.78
C HIS A 671 10.29 -5.85 10.30
N ASN A 672 10.13 -5.48 11.57
CA ASN A 672 8.85 -5.12 12.18
C ASN A 672 8.59 -3.62 12.08
N THR A 673 7.34 -3.19 12.29
CA THR A 673 6.95 -1.78 12.24
C THR A 673 7.69 -0.94 13.29
N THR A 674 7.99 -1.50 14.47
CA THR A 674 8.60 -0.76 15.59
C THR A 674 10.09 -1.07 15.81
N HIS A 675 10.58 -2.22 15.35
CA HIS A 675 11.95 -2.68 15.58
C HIS A 675 12.40 -3.72 14.54
N ASP A 676 13.67 -4.10 14.54
CA ASP A 676 14.19 -5.23 13.78
C ASP A 676 14.40 -6.43 14.73
N GLU A 677 13.89 -7.61 14.37
CA GLU A 677 14.28 -8.87 15.01
C GLU A 677 15.53 -9.42 14.30
N LEU A 678 16.58 -9.74 15.06
CA LEU A 678 17.79 -10.37 14.54
C LEU A 678 17.85 -11.83 14.95
N TRP A 679 18.33 -12.67 14.04
CA TRP A 679 18.49 -14.11 14.27
C TRP A 679 19.82 -14.58 13.68
N LEU A 680 20.46 -15.53 14.35
CA LEU A 680 21.61 -16.27 13.87
C LEU A 680 21.13 -17.56 13.21
N GLY A 681 21.26 -17.65 11.89
CA GLY A 681 20.96 -18.85 11.12
C GLY A 681 22.14 -19.83 11.14
N ALA A 682 21.87 -21.06 11.59
CA ALA A 682 22.78 -22.20 11.55
C ALA A 682 22.72 -22.93 10.20
N PRO A 683 23.56 -23.95 9.94
CA PRO A 683 23.56 -24.67 8.65
C PRO A 683 22.19 -25.20 8.21
N ASN A 684 21.39 -25.76 9.12
CA ASN A 684 20.03 -26.23 8.82
C ASN A 684 19.09 -25.10 8.33
N PHE A 685 19.33 -23.83 8.69
CA PHE A 685 18.54 -22.72 8.15
C PHE A 685 18.67 -22.59 6.63
N ARG A 686 19.84 -22.97 6.08
CA ARG A 686 20.07 -22.93 4.64
C ARG A 686 19.16 -23.92 3.90
N VAL A 687 18.84 -25.07 4.52
CA VAL A 687 17.91 -26.07 3.98
C VAL A 687 16.52 -25.46 3.79
N LEU A 688 16.03 -24.69 4.76
CA LEU A 688 14.75 -23.99 4.65
C LEU A 688 14.75 -23.05 3.45
N THR A 689 15.81 -22.29 3.27
CA THR A 689 15.93 -21.34 2.15
C THR A 689 16.30 -21.98 0.81
N ALA A 690 16.60 -23.28 0.78
CA ALA A 690 16.88 -24.02 -0.44
C ALA A 690 15.60 -24.38 -1.21
N TYR A 691 14.44 -24.35 -0.53
CA TYR A 691 13.13 -24.54 -1.14
C TYR A 691 12.63 -23.23 -1.77
N ASN A 692 12.68 -22.15 -0.99
CA ASN A 692 12.44 -20.78 -1.45
C ASN A 692 13.50 -19.83 -0.89
N ALA A 693 14.21 -19.14 -1.79
CA ALA A 693 15.39 -18.31 -1.51
C ALA A 693 15.06 -16.98 -0.77
N SER A 694 14.47 -17.07 0.42
CA SER A 694 13.97 -15.96 1.21
C SER A 694 14.18 -16.17 2.72
N SER A 695 14.74 -15.16 3.39
CA SER A 695 14.90 -15.17 4.85
C SER A 695 13.57 -15.18 5.60
N ASN A 696 12.56 -14.45 5.11
CA ASN A 696 11.23 -14.43 5.73
C ASN A 696 10.56 -15.81 5.64
N TYR A 697 10.70 -16.47 4.49
CA TYR A 697 10.17 -17.81 4.26
C TYR A 697 10.79 -18.82 5.24
N GLY A 698 12.12 -18.87 5.32
CA GLY A 698 12.80 -19.79 6.24
C GLY A 698 12.47 -19.52 7.71
N MET A 699 12.33 -18.24 8.10
CA MET A 699 11.93 -17.88 9.46
C MET A 699 10.46 -18.22 9.77
N ALA A 700 9.57 -18.19 8.77
CA ALA A 700 8.18 -18.60 8.96
C ALA A 700 8.10 -20.10 9.26
N ILE A 701 8.77 -20.95 8.47
CA ILE A 701 8.88 -22.39 8.72
C ILE A 701 9.43 -22.64 10.13
N HIS A 702 10.54 -21.98 10.47
CA HIS A 702 11.18 -22.14 11.78
C HIS A 702 10.22 -21.78 12.93
N LYS A 703 9.49 -20.67 12.84
CA LYS A 703 8.55 -20.27 13.89
C LYS A 703 7.34 -21.21 14.01
N ILE A 704 6.81 -21.73 12.91
CA ILE A 704 5.74 -22.75 12.93
C ILE A 704 6.27 -24.05 13.58
N ALA A 705 7.43 -24.53 13.15
CA ALA A 705 8.06 -25.73 13.71
C ALA A 705 8.28 -25.61 15.22
N VAL A 706 8.79 -24.47 15.69
CA VAL A 706 8.97 -24.22 17.14
C VAL A 706 7.65 -24.20 17.90
N SER A 707 6.53 -23.78 17.28
CA SER A 707 5.22 -23.70 17.94
C SER A 707 4.54 -25.06 18.18
N VAL A 708 5.06 -26.13 17.57
CA VAL A 708 4.53 -27.51 17.66
C VAL A 708 5.50 -28.48 18.32
N LYS A 709 6.64 -27.96 18.81
CA LYS A 709 7.65 -28.75 19.52
C LYS A 709 7.16 -29.24 20.86
#